data_AF-A0A496ZYW4-F1
#
_entry.id   AF-A0A496ZYW4-F1
#
_cell.length_a   1.000
_cell.length_b   1.000
_cell.length_c   1.000
_cell.angle_alpha   90.00
_cell.angle_beta   90.00
_cell.angle_gamma   90.00
#
_symmetry.space_group_name_H-M   'P 1'
#
loop_
_entity.id
_entity.type
_entity.pdbx_description
1 polymer ?
#
loop_
_entity_poly.entity_id
_entity_poly.type
_entity_poly.pdbx_seq_one_letter_code
_entity_poly.pdbx_strand_id
1 'polypeptide(L)'
;MLAAGYATIESATVKRDGAVLMEYIRNQLLDPNGWTYTRIYEQSGLGTSTYTPPPDYDTSRENVVAAWNSTGPGLAILFDHGDQNGLSGLVWAHDFDNDGNTRNDNGEVVWNDLFLYEDTSSLTTTHPAIVELIGCSTLILVTPPWPVPDRTMAQPGGYTENTGGKLLAEGAAAGVVGFSSPGPASSAGWTTPNDGDVYSIAYYFTENLVQKHYTLGRSLYEAKIRYTDKFWNNNYQPFHWSFHLFGDPAMILEGYDTSAKGRNRTIHTGPVYAYGTDNADNGDMYVAVSVRPDTEDGEIKVYRSTDHGDTWSLWATVGWGEPIRAVDVLVGQWKQEEFSDDRVHIFFTDTAGNVMDARVDLANPGDIDYVTISTEAVGVNLPAIAAARDPMPSPANFNLYVTWDVASGDSHTVKVARSTVNGTVWTNQFAYDGYQQPHIDAGPNGHVYLVAVGDNFPNDVYVKRSTDGGVTWGDWTDLTSDDDADYHGAPVVAASTDGAYPTVWVAYNYYETVTYGGSDLRFAYSTDGGGTWTKNRILSAEEGFDELMPDMVGYRAGASRWMNIAYHHSKSARTDVMWRWVSGSTPNNWWAPRLMNDHDTHPAMGPQVIYSPGAGTGGGVVYPGTGSPVNNLYFAAPWLTPTVGQVDNLPHSSPAGQVGNLPHGEEPAWAFAGEPGEAFRVGGLALLPGAHLFAAATTNQMEGVNTGTVFRSDDWGENWEPVPPLPAAWWLEDILATEAGTLLVAGMMYEPGEPGMEPVGVIYRSTDMGESWSVAAEVAEALIVHTLLQRG
;
A
#
# COMPACT_ATOMS: atom_id res chain seq x y z
N MET A 1 15.67 3.47 8.28
CA MET A 1 16.81 3.86 9.15
C MET A 1 16.64 5.32 9.53
N LEU A 2 16.82 5.65 10.80
CA LEU A 2 16.64 6.99 11.37
C LEU A 2 17.94 7.42 12.05
N ALA A 3 18.67 8.37 11.49
CA ALA A 3 19.94 8.83 12.04
C ALA A 3 19.98 10.35 12.25
N ALA A 4 20.37 10.79 13.44
CA ALA A 4 20.36 12.20 13.78
C ALA A 4 21.49 12.59 14.75
N GLY A 5 22.11 13.75 14.51
CA GLY A 5 23.02 14.40 15.47
C GLY A 5 22.43 15.65 16.15
N TYR A 6 23.30 16.46 16.77
CA TYR A 6 22.92 17.72 17.42
C TYR A 6 23.22 18.94 16.56
N ALA A 7 22.16 19.72 16.29
CA ALA A 7 22.33 21.02 15.64
C ALA A 7 22.90 22.09 16.60
N THR A 8 22.57 22.03 17.89
CA THR A 8 23.13 22.95 18.90
C THR A 8 23.13 22.28 20.27
N ILE A 9 24.17 22.51 21.06
CA ILE A 9 24.25 22.13 22.47
C ILE A 9 24.54 23.40 23.26
N GLU A 10 23.64 23.80 24.15
CA GLU A 10 23.89 24.84 25.17
C GLU A 10 24.06 24.22 26.56
N SER A 11 23.43 23.06 26.79
CA SER A 11 23.50 22.27 28.01
C SER A 11 22.92 20.86 27.80
N ALA A 12 22.97 20.02 28.84
CA ALA A 12 22.47 18.65 28.78
C ALA A 12 20.94 18.61 28.59
N THR A 13 20.26 19.67 29.04
CA THR A 13 18.79 19.83 28.98
C THR A 13 18.33 20.86 27.94
N VAL A 14 19.22 21.69 27.40
CA VAL A 14 18.93 22.70 26.37
C VAL A 14 19.83 22.42 25.18
N LYS A 15 19.31 21.59 24.27
CA LYS A 15 19.96 21.14 23.04
C LYS A 15 18.93 20.96 21.94
N ARG A 16 19.35 21.08 20.69
CA ARG A 16 18.54 20.73 19.53
C ARG A 16 18.89 19.34 19.07
N ASP A 17 18.20 18.40 19.68
CA ASP A 17 18.32 16.98 19.43
C ASP A 17 17.52 16.60 18.19
N GLY A 18 18.21 16.17 17.12
CA GLY A 18 17.53 15.64 15.94
C GLY A 18 16.76 14.34 16.23
N ALA A 19 17.04 13.65 17.34
CA ALA A 19 16.26 12.50 17.78
C ALA A 19 14.79 12.85 18.03
N VAL A 20 14.44 14.12 18.28
CA VAL A 20 13.05 14.55 18.43
C VAL A 20 12.23 14.26 17.17
N LEU A 21 12.76 14.58 15.98
CA LEU A 21 12.10 14.25 14.72
C LEU A 21 12.06 12.74 14.51
N MET A 22 13.17 12.04 14.75
CA MET A 22 13.28 10.60 14.52
C MET A 22 12.28 9.81 15.36
N GLU A 23 12.16 10.13 16.65
CA GLU A 23 11.20 9.50 17.55
C GLU A 23 9.76 9.90 17.24
N TYR A 24 9.52 11.13 16.76
CA TYR A 24 8.20 11.54 16.32
C TYR A 24 7.77 10.76 15.06
N ILE A 25 8.64 10.64 14.06
CA ILE A 25 8.42 9.81 12.86
C ILE A 25 8.19 8.35 13.26
N ARG A 26 9.02 7.80 14.16
CA ARG A 26 8.83 6.42 14.66
C ARG A 26 7.43 6.22 15.24
N ASN A 27 7.07 7.04 16.23
CA ASN A 27 5.83 6.87 16.98
C ASN A 27 4.57 7.16 16.16
N GLN A 28 4.62 8.15 15.26
CA GLN A 28 3.45 8.60 14.51
C GLN A 28 3.31 7.92 13.14
N LEU A 29 4.43 7.53 12.51
CA LEU A 29 4.43 7.01 11.15
C LEU A 29 4.92 5.57 11.08
N LEU A 30 6.03 5.20 11.70
CA LEU A 30 6.59 3.84 11.49
C LEU A 30 5.86 2.77 12.31
N ASP A 31 5.72 2.96 13.63
CA ASP A 31 5.06 1.99 14.53
C ASP A 31 3.61 1.72 14.10
N PRO A 32 2.76 2.73 13.80
CA PRO A 32 1.37 2.48 13.40
C PRO A 32 1.22 1.83 12.03
N ASN A 33 2.21 2.01 11.14
CA ASN A 33 2.21 1.45 9.78
C ASN A 33 3.03 0.15 9.67
N GLY A 34 3.52 -0.41 10.78
CA GLY A 34 4.17 -1.72 10.83
C GLY A 34 5.57 -1.77 10.21
N TRP A 35 6.26 -0.64 10.15
CA TRP A 35 7.62 -0.55 9.60
C TRP A 35 8.66 -0.97 10.64
N THR A 36 9.66 -1.73 10.20
CA THR A 36 10.88 -1.94 10.99
C THR A 36 11.80 -0.72 10.89
N TYR A 37 12.62 -0.50 11.92
CA TYR A 37 13.50 0.65 11.98
C TYR A 37 14.78 0.35 12.76
N THR A 38 15.79 1.17 12.48
CA THR A 38 17.05 1.25 13.23
C THR A 38 17.25 2.71 13.61
N ARG A 39 17.52 2.98 14.88
CA ARG A 39 17.68 4.30 15.48
C ARG A 39 19.14 4.56 15.80
N ILE A 40 19.65 5.69 15.31
CA ILE A 40 21.04 6.11 15.47
C ILE A 40 21.06 7.57 15.93
N TYR A 41 21.35 7.81 17.19
CA TYR A 41 21.50 9.15 17.76
C TYR A 41 22.24 9.09 19.11
N GLU A 42 22.63 10.24 19.65
CA GLU A 42 23.68 10.33 20.67
C GLU A 42 23.37 9.60 22.00
N GLN A 43 24.33 8.78 22.44
CA GLN A 43 24.33 8.04 23.71
C GLN A 43 25.66 8.02 24.47
N SER A 44 26.79 8.48 23.91
CA SER A 44 28.09 8.38 24.59
C SER A 44 28.66 9.69 25.13
N GLY A 45 28.29 10.85 24.58
CA GLY A 45 28.71 12.17 25.07
C GLY A 45 28.05 12.60 26.40
N LEU A 46 28.45 13.76 26.93
CA LEU A 46 27.92 14.32 28.19
C LEU A 46 26.48 14.86 28.06
N GLY A 47 25.99 15.00 26.83
CA GLY A 47 24.68 15.57 26.50
C GLY A 47 23.69 14.59 25.89
N THR A 48 23.73 13.28 26.21
CA THR A 48 22.97 12.19 25.53
C THR A 48 21.48 12.45 25.30
N SER A 49 20.92 11.85 24.24
CA SER A 49 19.48 11.85 23.99
C SER A 49 18.73 11.11 25.10
N THR A 50 17.55 11.61 25.49
CA THR A 50 16.83 11.17 26.70
C THR A 50 15.72 10.14 26.45
N TYR A 51 15.63 9.58 25.25
CA TYR A 51 14.56 8.68 24.85
C TYR A 51 14.73 7.28 25.45
N THR A 52 13.60 6.63 25.77
CA THR A 52 13.55 5.26 26.31
C THR A 52 12.60 4.41 25.46
N PRO A 53 13.01 3.21 24.99
CA PRO A 53 14.35 2.62 25.13
C PRO A 53 15.44 3.45 24.42
N PRO A 54 16.73 3.36 24.84
CA PRO A 54 17.84 4.04 24.16
C PRO A 54 17.91 3.62 22.68
N PRO A 55 18.56 4.41 21.79
CA PRO A 55 18.72 4.08 20.38
C PRO A 55 19.52 2.78 20.22
N ASP A 56 19.45 2.23 19.01
CA ASP A 56 20.05 0.94 18.69
C ASP A 56 21.57 1.08 18.51
N TYR A 57 22.01 2.24 17.99
CA TYR A 57 23.41 2.61 17.86
C TYR A 57 23.65 4.08 18.23
N ASP A 58 24.89 4.38 18.60
CA ASP A 58 25.35 5.74 18.87
C ASP A 58 25.71 6.49 17.57
N THR A 59 25.73 7.82 17.60
CA THR A 59 26.00 8.69 16.44
C THR A 59 27.44 8.57 15.94
N SER A 60 27.62 7.97 14.76
CA SER A 60 28.90 7.95 14.02
C SER A 60 28.72 7.52 12.58
N ARG A 61 29.66 7.91 11.70
CA ARG A 61 29.76 7.41 10.32
C ARG A 61 29.77 5.88 10.26
N GLU A 62 30.59 5.25 11.09
CA GLU A 62 30.74 3.80 11.11
C GLU A 62 29.44 3.08 11.43
N ASN A 63 28.67 3.59 12.40
CA ASN A 63 27.38 3.01 12.77
C ASN A 63 26.33 3.23 11.68
N VAL A 64 26.30 4.40 11.04
CA VAL A 64 25.39 4.66 9.90
C VAL A 64 25.68 3.71 8.74
N VAL A 65 26.94 3.59 8.32
CA VAL A 65 27.35 2.69 7.23
C VAL A 65 27.09 1.22 7.57
N ALA A 66 27.43 0.79 8.79
CA ALA A 66 27.19 -0.58 9.24
C ALA A 66 25.69 -0.92 9.32
N ALA A 67 24.87 -0.02 9.86
CA ALA A 67 23.43 -0.18 9.91
C ALA A 67 22.82 -0.24 8.50
N TRP A 68 23.24 0.64 7.60
CA TRP A 68 22.78 0.66 6.22
C TRP A 68 23.10 -0.66 5.51
N ASN A 69 24.34 -1.13 5.63
CA ASN A 69 24.78 -2.36 4.97
C ASN A 69 24.17 -3.64 5.56
N SER A 70 23.88 -3.64 6.87
CA SER A 70 23.26 -4.79 7.54
C SER A 70 21.76 -4.89 7.28
N THR A 71 21.07 -3.75 7.11
CA THR A 71 19.61 -3.71 7.01
C THR A 71 19.08 -3.51 5.60
N GLY A 72 19.85 -2.91 4.68
CA GLY A 72 19.37 -2.54 3.35
C GLY A 72 18.11 -1.68 3.40
N PRO A 73 18.15 -0.48 4.02
CA PRO A 73 16.93 0.27 4.35
C PRO A 73 16.19 0.74 3.09
N GLY A 74 14.87 0.55 3.04
CA GLY A 74 14.02 1.14 1.99
C GLY A 74 13.86 2.66 2.11
N LEU A 75 13.97 3.19 3.34
CA LEU A 75 13.97 4.62 3.66
C LEU A 75 15.10 4.93 4.65
N ALA A 76 15.93 5.92 4.33
CA ALA A 76 16.99 6.43 5.18
C ALA A 76 16.79 7.92 5.43
N ILE A 77 16.56 8.32 6.69
CA ILE A 77 16.37 9.71 7.09
C ILE A 77 17.57 10.13 7.92
N LEU A 78 18.33 11.11 7.43
CA LEU A 78 19.54 11.61 8.05
C LEU A 78 19.38 13.10 8.38
N PHE A 79 19.63 13.47 9.63
CA PHE A 79 19.54 14.86 10.10
C PHE A 79 20.82 15.30 10.80
N ASP A 80 21.42 16.38 10.30
CA ASP A 80 22.43 17.15 11.03
C ASP A 80 22.70 18.51 10.35
N HIS A 81 23.72 19.26 10.79
CA HIS A 81 24.25 20.31 9.91
C HIS A 81 24.77 19.69 8.63
N GLY A 82 24.52 20.36 7.51
CA GLY A 82 24.91 19.86 6.20
C GLY A 82 25.80 20.83 5.46
N ASP A 83 26.58 20.27 4.56
CA ASP A 83 27.19 20.95 3.43
C ASP A 83 27.17 20.04 2.19
N GLN A 84 27.91 20.39 1.15
CA GLN A 84 28.03 19.57 -0.06
C GLN A 84 28.64 18.18 0.22
N ASN A 85 29.51 18.07 1.22
CA ASN A 85 30.30 16.88 1.53
C ASN A 85 29.57 15.92 2.47
N GLY A 86 28.51 16.35 3.17
CA GLY A 86 27.74 15.45 4.03
C GLY A 86 27.00 16.14 5.16
N LEU A 87 26.88 15.38 6.25
CA LEU A 87 26.21 15.74 7.49
C LEU A 87 27.17 15.56 8.67
N SER A 88 27.34 16.61 9.46
CA SER A 88 28.18 16.62 10.67
C SER A 88 27.48 17.42 11.77
N GLY A 89 27.72 17.05 13.02
CA GLY A 89 27.02 17.61 14.16
C GLY A 89 27.93 17.86 15.35
N LEU A 90 27.34 18.43 16.38
CA LEU A 90 28.04 18.72 17.62
C LEU A 90 27.96 17.53 18.59
N VAL A 91 29.05 17.23 19.27
CA VAL A 91 29.11 16.23 20.36
C VAL A 91 29.74 16.88 21.57
N TRP A 92 29.13 16.71 22.75
CA TRP A 92 29.72 17.17 24.01
C TRP A 92 30.70 16.10 24.53
N ALA A 93 31.97 16.23 24.14
CA ALA A 93 32.98 15.19 24.30
C ALA A 93 33.67 15.19 25.67
N HIS A 94 33.80 16.36 26.31
CA HIS A 94 34.60 16.52 27.53
C HIS A 94 33.99 17.56 28.48
N ASP A 95 34.23 17.37 29.78
CA ASP A 95 34.04 18.37 30.85
C ASP A 95 35.47 18.73 31.31
N PHE A 96 36.06 19.76 30.72
CA PHE A 96 37.51 20.01 30.81
C PHE A 96 37.91 20.74 32.09
N ASP A 97 37.02 21.56 32.64
CA ASP A 97 37.25 22.24 33.90
C ASP A 97 36.66 21.49 35.10
N ASN A 98 35.91 20.41 34.83
CA ASN A 98 35.40 19.46 35.82
C ASN A 98 34.55 20.18 36.86
N ASP A 99 33.90 21.27 36.43
CA ASP A 99 33.09 22.16 37.26
C ASP A 99 31.68 21.60 37.53
N GLY A 100 31.34 20.48 36.87
CA GLY A 100 30.09 19.78 37.03
C GLY A 100 28.89 20.59 36.56
N ASN A 101 29.08 21.54 35.64
CA ASN A 101 28.05 22.48 35.26
C ASN A 101 27.01 21.88 34.30
N THR A 102 25.94 22.66 34.19
CA THR A 102 24.76 22.39 33.38
C THR A 102 24.84 23.15 32.05
N ARG A 103 26.02 23.49 31.50
CA ARG A 103 26.17 24.25 30.23
C ARG A 103 27.53 24.00 29.56
N ASN A 104 27.59 23.90 28.25
CA ASN A 104 28.87 23.64 27.58
C ASN A 104 29.86 24.82 27.63
N ASP A 105 31.13 24.54 27.93
CA ASP A 105 32.21 25.51 27.88
C ASP A 105 33.01 25.49 26.57
N ASN A 106 33.78 26.55 26.35
CA ASN A 106 34.55 26.72 25.13
C ASN A 106 35.63 25.64 25.00
N GLY A 107 35.46 24.75 24.02
CA GLY A 107 36.36 23.62 23.75
C GLY A 107 35.79 22.25 24.15
N GLU A 108 34.64 22.21 24.82
CA GLU A 108 34.01 20.97 25.28
C GLU A 108 33.14 20.26 24.23
N VAL A 109 32.65 21.05 23.28
CA VAL A 109 31.89 20.57 22.14
C VAL A 109 32.79 20.46 20.92
N VAL A 110 32.76 19.30 20.29
CA VAL A 110 33.52 18.98 19.08
C VAL A 110 32.57 18.70 17.93
N TRP A 111 33.05 18.88 16.70
CA TRP A 111 32.35 18.40 15.51
C TRP A 111 32.62 16.91 15.32
N ASN A 112 31.57 16.16 15.01
CA ASN A 112 31.66 14.76 14.63
C ASN A 112 30.84 14.54 13.36
N ASP A 113 31.35 13.71 12.47
CA ASP A 113 30.66 13.42 11.22
C ASP A 113 29.58 12.34 11.45
N LEU A 114 28.38 12.58 10.92
CA LEU A 114 27.30 11.61 10.91
C LEU A 114 27.35 10.75 9.64
N PHE A 115 27.55 11.40 8.48
CA PHE A 115 27.57 10.74 7.18
C PHE A 115 28.23 11.65 6.13
N LEU A 116 29.21 11.14 5.38
CA LEU A 116 29.87 11.90 4.31
C LEU A 116 29.60 11.29 2.93
N TYR A 117 29.71 12.11 1.89
CA TYR A 117 29.57 11.67 0.50
C TYR A 117 30.61 10.61 0.10
N GLU A 118 31.77 10.54 0.78
CA GLU A 118 32.76 9.48 0.58
C GLU A 118 32.24 8.10 1.01
N ASP A 119 31.34 8.07 2.00
CA ASP A 119 30.78 6.83 2.54
C ASP A 119 29.86 6.13 1.55
N THR A 120 29.29 6.85 0.58
CA THR A 120 28.30 6.32 -0.38
C THR A 120 28.84 5.15 -1.19
N SER A 121 30.14 5.17 -1.51
CA SER A 121 30.84 4.12 -2.27
C SER A 121 30.94 2.79 -1.53
N SER A 122 30.72 2.80 -0.21
CA SER A 122 30.77 1.62 0.65
C SER A 122 29.38 1.04 0.98
N LEU A 123 28.32 1.69 0.50
CA LEU A 123 26.94 1.27 0.77
C LEU A 123 26.51 0.14 -0.15
N THR A 124 25.67 -0.74 0.39
CA THR A 124 25.00 -1.79 -0.39
C THR A 124 24.05 -1.17 -1.41
N THR A 125 24.10 -1.68 -2.62
CA THR A 125 23.23 -1.28 -3.74
C THR A 125 22.16 -2.33 -4.03
N THR A 126 22.07 -3.38 -3.20
CA THR A 126 21.10 -4.49 -3.41
C THR A 126 19.65 -4.00 -3.33
N HIS A 127 19.38 -3.04 -2.45
CA HIS A 127 18.09 -2.40 -2.31
C HIS A 127 18.32 -0.88 -2.17
N PRO A 128 18.33 -0.13 -3.29
CA PRO A 128 18.59 1.30 -3.25
C PRO A 128 17.50 2.02 -2.44
N ALA A 129 17.92 2.84 -1.47
CA ALA A 129 16.99 3.49 -0.55
C ALA A 129 16.33 4.73 -1.17
N ILE A 130 15.18 5.13 -0.63
CA ILE A 130 14.78 6.54 -0.66
C ILE A 130 15.53 7.24 0.47
N VAL A 131 16.23 8.33 0.19
CA VAL A 131 17.07 9.03 1.16
C VAL A 131 16.56 10.44 1.39
N GLU A 132 16.39 10.81 2.65
CA GLU A 132 16.02 12.14 3.08
C GLU A 132 17.20 12.77 3.84
N LEU A 133 17.84 13.76 3.21
CA LEU A 133 19.01 14.49 3.72
C LEU A 133 18.58 15.84 4.29
N ILE A 134 18.36 15.85 5.61
CA ILE A 134 17.89 17.01 6.34
C ILE A 134 19.10 17.76 6.91
N GLY A 135 19.85 18.39 6.01
CA GLY A 135 20.97 19.29 6.32
C GLY A 135 21.11 20.35 5.23
N CYS A 136 21.81 21.43 5.55
CA CYS A 136 22.00 22.54 4.63
C CYS A 136 22.79 22.09 3.38
N SER A 137 22.41 22.56 2.19
CA SER A 137 23.24 22.43 0.97
C SER A 137 23.69 21.01 0.59
N THR A 138 23.02 19.98 1.07
CA THR A 138 23.29 18.56 0.73
C THR A 138 23.00 18.23 -0.74
N LEU A 139 22.16 19.05 -1.41
CA LEU A 139 21.81 18.98 -2.83
C LEU A 139 22.23 20.27 -3.58
N ILE A 140 23.30 20.94 -3.15
CA ILE A 140 23.76 22.18 -3.82
C ILE A 140 24.25 21.90 -5.25
N LEU A 141 23.82 22.74 -6.20
CA LEU A 141 24.16 22.59 -7.63
C LEU A 141 25.37 23.43 -8.06
N VAL A 142 25.62 24.57 -7.41
CA VAL A 142 26.70 25.52 -7.75
C VAL A 142 27.33 26.14 -6.50
N THR A 143 28.65 26.35 -6.51
CA THR A 143 29.38 27.02 -5.41
C THR A 143 29.70 28.49 -5.73
N PRO A 144 29.70 29.40 -4.73
CA PRO A 144 30.09 30.79 -4.94
C PRO A 144 31.55 30.97 -5.42
N PRO A 145 31.88 32.02 -6.21
CA PRO A 145 30.98 33.10 -6.62
C PRO A 145 29.94 32.60 -7.61
N TRP A 146 28.66 32.90 -7.31
CA TRP A 146 27.54 32.61 -8.20
C TRP A 146 27.92 33.12 -9.59
N PRO A 147 27.80 32.30 -10.66
CA PRO A 147 28.18 32.75 -11.99
C PRO A 147 27.43 34.05 -12.27
N VAL A 148 28.17 35.13 -12.54
CA VAL A 148 27.57 36.30 -13.18
C VAL A 148 26.98 35.74 -14.47
N PRO A 149 25.66 35.89 -14.74
CA PRO A 149 25.06 35.33 -15.93
C PRO A 149 25.68 35.98 -17.17
N ASP A 150 26.78 35.40 -17.64
CA ASP A 150 27.21 35.55 -19.00
C ASP A 150 26.15 34.83 -19.84
N ARG A 151 25.50 35.60 -20.72
CA ARG A 151 24.41 35.16 -21.61
C ARG A 151 24.79 33.98 -22.53
N THR A 152 26.04 33.50 -22.49
CA THR A 152 26.55 32.41 -23.31
C THR A 152 26.79 31.09 -22.56
N MET A 153 26.76 31.07 -21.21
CA MET A 153 27.08 29.84 -20.43
C MET A 153 28.43 29.19 -20.83
N ALA A 154 29.37 29.92 -21.44
CA ALA A 154 30.62 29.35 -21.98
C ALA A 154 31.59 28.83 -20.91
N GLN A 155 31.33 29.17 -19.64
CA GLN A 155 31.96 28.57 -18.47
C GLN A 155 30.87 28.25 -17.45
N PRO A 156 30.23 27.07 -17.51
CA PRO A 156 29.38 26.63 -16.42
C PRO A 156 30.31 26.46 -15.22
N GLY A 157 30.25 27.36 -14.23
CA GLY A 157 30.99 27.20 -12.99
C GLY A 157 30.81 25.77 -12.49
N GLY A 158 31.92 25.08 -12.19
CA GLY A 158 31.93 23.62 -12.04
C GLY A 158 30.78 23.14 -11.16
N TYR A 159 29.96 22.23 -11.71
CA TYR A 159 28.97 21.50 -10.92
C TYR A 159 29.67 20.94 -9.69
N THR A 160 29.10 21.21 -8.54
CA THR A 160 29.69 20.78 -7.27
C THR A 160 29.23 19.36 -7.01
N GLU A 161 30.17 18.42 -6.83
CA GLU A 161 29.83 17.10 -6.28
C GLU A 161 29.11 17.32 -4.94
N ASN A 162 27.95 16.69 -4.79
CA ASN A 162 27.17 16.78 -3.56
C ASN A 162 26.71 15.39 -3.12
N THR A 163 26.42 15.27 -1.83
CA THR A 163 26.05 14.00 -1.19
C THR A 163 24.85 13.34 -1.87
N GLY A 164 23.81 14.11 -2.22
CA GLY A 164 22.62 13.57 -2.87
C GLY A 164 22.88 13.02 -4.27
N GLY A 165 23.66 13.74 -5.08
CA GLY A 165 24.08 13.30 -6.41
C GLY A 165 24.97 12.06 -6.34
N LYS A 166 25.86 11.98 -5.35
CA LYS A 166 26.76 10.83 -5.18
C LYS A 166 26.01 9.56 -4.76
N LEU A 167 25.03 9.67 -3.87
CA LEU A 167 24.16 8.54 -3.48
C LEU A 167 23.44 7.92 -4.68
N LEU A 168 22.97 8.73 -5.62
CA LEU A 168 22.35 8.27 -6.86
C LEU A 168 23.38 7.67 -7.82
N ALA A 169 24.53 8.34 -8.01
CA ALA A 169 25.57 7.89 -8.92
C ALA A 169 26.15 6.52 -8.54
N GLU A 170 26.26 6.23 -7.24
CA GLU A 170 26.73 4.94 -6.72
C GLU A 170 25.60 3.89 -6.63
N GLY A 171 24.35 4.24 -6.95
CA GLY A 171 23.20 3.34 -6.85
C GLY A 171 22.80 2.98 -5.41
N ALA A 172 23.31 3.70 -4.42
CA ALA A 172 22.95 3.52 -3.01
C ALA A 172 21.56 4.10 -2.68
N ALA A 173 21.09 5.05 -3.51
CA ALA A 173 19.75 5.61 -3.47
C ALA A 173 19.04 5.44 -4.81
N ALA A 174 17.72 5.24 -4.78
CA ALA A 174 16.85 5.36 -5.94
C ALA A 174 16.22 6.76 -6.06
N GLY A 175 16.12 7.46 -4.94
CA GLY A 175 15.67 8.85 -4.88
C GLY A 175 16.23 9.54 -3.65
N VAL A 176 16.58 10.82 -3.78
CA VAL A 176 17.11 11.64 -2.69
C VAL A 176 16.33 12.93 -2.59
N VAL A 177 15.81 13.22 -1.40
CA VAL A 177 15.24 14.53 -1.06
C VAL A 177 16.15 15.27 -0.10
N GLY A 178 16.33 16.58 -0.27
CA GLY A 178 17.16 17.37 0.62
C GLY A 178 17.27 18.83 0.21
N PHE A 179 18.12 19.61 0.89
CA PHE A 179 18.20 21.05 0.68
C PHE A 179 19.35 21.46 -0.25
N SER A 180 19.08 22.35 -1.20
CA SER A 180 20.12 23.00 -2.03
C SER A 180 20.72 24.24 -1.38
N SER A 181 20.16 24.71 -0.25
CA SER A 181 20.54 25.96 0.42
C SER A 181 20.48 25.84 1.94
N PRO A 182 21.00 26.82 2.71
CA PRO A 182 20.92 26.81 4.17
C PRO A 182 19.48 26.87 4.71
N GLY A 183 19.15 25.95 5.63
CA GLY A 183 17.80 25.79 6.18
C GLY A 183 17.43 26.67 7.38
N PRO A 184 16.13 27.04 7.54
CA PRO A 184 15.65 27.80 8.67
C PRO A 184 15.44 26.88 9.87
N ALA A 185 16.21 27.10 10.93
CA ALA A 185 15.98 26.47 12.21
C ALA A 185 15.20 27.43 13.12
N SER A 186 14.07 27.00 13.70
CA SER A 186 13.28 27.83 14.63
C SER A 186 14.10 28.18 15.87
N SER A 187 13.96 29.38 16.47
CA SER A 187 14.63 29.69 17.75
C SER A 187 13.92 29.07 18.96
N ALA A 188 12.69 28.59 18.79
CA ALA A 188 11.81 28.10 19.85
C ALA A 188 11.92 26.59 20.15
N GLY A 189 12.61 25.82 19.30
CA GLY A 189 12.67 24.36 19.37
C GLY A 189 11.45 23.71 18.71
N TRP A 190 11.63 22.49 18.20
CA TRP A 190 10.59 21.72 17.49
C TRP A 190 9.96 20.69 18.42
N THR A 191 8.63 20.60 18.37
CA THR A 191 7.83 19.65 19.16
C THR A 191 6.75 18.97 18.31
N THR A 192 6.23 19.67 17.31
CA THR A 192 5.21 19.16 16.41
C THR A 192 5.44 19.66 14.98
N PRO A 193 4.91 18.96 13.96
CA PRO A 193 4.98 19.42 12.58
C PRO A 193 4.38 20.82 12.36
N ASN A 194 3.51 21.33 13.25
CA ASN A 194 2.94 22.67 13.13
C ASN A 194 3.92 23.80 13.49
N ASP A 195 5.11 23.50 14.02
CA ASP A 195 6.07 24.52 14.46
C ASP A 195 6.80 25.19 13.28
N GLY A 196 6.83 24.53 12.11
CA GLY A 196 7.12 25.18 10.83
C GLY A 196 8.59 25.39 10.49
N ASP A 197 9.50 24.53 10.97
CA ASP A 197 10.93 24.55 10.64
C ASP A 197 11.36 23.35 9.77
N VAL A 198 12.68 23.15 9.56
CA VAL A 198 13.21 22.05 8.75
C VAL A 198 12.70 20.65 9.15
N TYR A 199 12.35 20.42 10.42
CA TYR A 199 11.82 19.14 10.86
C TYR A 199 10.38 18.93 10.37
N SER A 200 9.59 20.01 10.24
CA SER A 200 8.21 19.96 9.78
C SER A 200 8.07 19.53 8.33
N ILE A 201 8.86 20.12 7.42
CA ILE A 201 8.80 19.74 5.99
C ILE A 201 9.27 18.30 5.78
N ALA A 202 10.30 17.88 6.53
CA ALA A 202 10.78 16.51 6.49
C ALA A 202 9.71 15.53 6.97
N TYR A 203 9.10 15.80 8.13
CA TYR A 203 7.98 14.99 8.63
C TYR A 203 6.83 14.89 7.62
N TYR A 204 6.43 16.00 6.98
CA TYR A 204 5.34 15.96 5.99
C TYR A 204 5.69 15.11 4.78
N PHE A 205 6.94 15.19 4.31
CA PHE A 205 7.41 14.33 3.22
C PHE A 205 7.36 12.85 3.64
N THR A 206 7.92 12.51 4.81
CA THR A 206 7.88 11.14 5.33
C THR A 206 6.44 10.63 5.53
N GLU A 207 5.53 11.46 6.07
CA GLU A 207 4.12 11.09 6.28
C GLU A 207 3.41 10.80 4.96
N ASN A 208 3.66 11.61 3.94
CA ASN A 208 3.09 11.41 2.61
C ASN A 208 3.58 10.09 1.98
N LEU A 209 4.85 9.73 2.19
CA LEU A 209 5.40 8.46 1.71
C LEU A 209 4.85 7.26 2.50
N VAL A 210 4.97 7.29 3.82
CA VAL A 210 4.75 6.13 4.68
C VAL A 210 3.27 5.88 4.94
N GLN A 211 2.48 6.94 5.17
CA GLN A 211 1.08 6.82 5.58
C GLN A 211 0.11 7.09 4.43
N LYS A 212 0.48 7.94 3.46
CA LYS A 212 -0.38 8.26 2.30
C LYS A 212 -0.03 7.48 1.04
N HIS A 213 1.10 6.79 1.03
CA HIS A 213 1.60 6.02 -0.12
C HIS A 213 1.66 6.86 -1.40
N TYR A 214 1.96 8.15 -1.26
CA TYR A 214 2.15 9.02 -2.41
C TYR A 214 3.48 8.72 -3.09
N THR A 215 3.55 8.99 -4.39
CA THR A 215 4.82 8.96 -5.12
C THR A 215 5.81 9.97 -4.52
N LEU A 216 7.11 9.82 -4.78
CA LEU A 216 8.13 10.76 -4.30
C LEU A 216 7.82 12.21 -4.70
N GLY A 217 7.43 12.41 -5.96
CA GLY A 217 7.09 13.73 -6.50
C GLY A 217 5.86 14.33 -5.81
N ARG A 218 4.79 13.54 -5.64
CA ARG A 218 3.59 14.00 -4.95
C ARG A 218 3.86 14.26 -3.47
N SER A 219 4.66 13.42 -2.81
CA SER A 219 5.05 13.60 -1.42
C SER A 219 5.81 14.90 -1.20
N LEU A 220 6.75 15.23 -2.09
CA LEU A 220 7.48 16.49 -2.07
C LEU A 220 6.55 17.68 -2.29
N TYR A 221 5.68 17.60 -3.30
CA TYR A 221 4.73 18.67 -3.62
C TYR A 221 3.80 18.99 -2.44
N GLU A 222 3.13 17.97 -1.89
CA GLU A 222 2.20 18.14 -0.77
C GLU A 222 2.91 18.60 0.50
N ALA A 223 4.15 18.13 0.76
CA ALA A 223 4.95 18.60 1.87
C ALA A 223 5.25 20.09 1.78
N LYS A 224 5.58 20.61 0.58
CA LYS A 224 5.82 22.04 0.36
C LYS A 224 4.57 22.89 0.56
N ILE A 225 3.41 22.42 0.11
CA ILE A 225 2.13 23.12 0.32
C ILE A 225 1.82 23.21 1.81
N ARG A 226 1.81 22.08 2.50
CA ARG A 226 1.50 22.02 3.93
C ARG A 226 2.47 22.84 4.76
N TYR A 227 3.75 22.84 4.38
CA TYR A 227 4.76 23.64 5.03
C TYR A 227 4.56 25.15 4.82
N THR A 228 4.08 25.57 3.65
CA THR A 228 3.81 27.00 3.35
C THR A 228 2.80 27.59 4.33
N ASP A 229 1.76 26.85 4.70
CA ASP A 229 0.73 27.30 5.64
C ASP A 229 1.17 27.28 7.12
N LYS A 230 2.33 26.66 7.40
CA LYS A 230 2.85 26.43 8.76
C LYS A 230 4.18 27.12 9.02
N PHE A 231 4.74 27.81 8.03
CA PHE A 231 6.08 28.37 8.08
C PHE A 231 6.27 29.38 9.22
N TRP A 232 7.32 29.18 10.02
CA TRP A 232 7.70 30.13 11.06
C TRP A 232 8.21 31.45 10.46
N ASN A 233 7.53 32.55 10.79
CA ASN A 233 7.69 33.86 10.17
C ASN A 233 9.05 34.53 10.47
N ASN A 234 10.00 34.40 9.53
CA ASN A 234 11.11 35.33 9.34
C ASN A 234 11.08 35.82 7.88
N ASN A 235 11.57 37.03 7.61
CA ASN A 235 11.49 37.78 6.34
C ASN A 235 12.20 37.13 5.12
N TYR A 236 12.40 35.80 5.11
CA TYR A 236 12.99 35.02 4.04
C TYR A 236 11.89 34.30 3.23
N GLN A 237 11.50 34.86 2.08
CA GLN A 237 10.74 34.14 1.04
C GLN A 237 11.72 33.32 0.16
N PRO A 238 11.34 32.19 -0.47
CA PRO A 238 10.41 31.14 -0.08
C PRO A 238 11.23 29.82 0.07
N PHE A 239 11.58 29.46 1.31
CA PHE A 239 12.62 28.45 1.58
C PHE A 239 12.26 27.01 1.15
N HIS A 240 10.97 26.66 1.12
CA HIS A 240 10.50 25.34 0.66
C HIS A 240 10.86 25.03 -0.80
N TRP A 241 11.15 26.05 -1.62
CA TRP A 241 11.65 25.83 -2.98
C TRP A 241 13.05 25.25 -2.99
N SER A 242 13.82 25.36 -1.91
CA SER A 242 15.16 24.78 -1.80
C SER A 242 15.16 23.31 -1.36
N PHE A 243 14.00 22.74 -1.03
CA PHE A 243 13.86 21.30 -0.77
C PHE A 243 13.58 20.59 -2.11
N HIS A 244 14.53 19.80 -2.59
CA HIS A 244 14.50 19.21 -3.92
C HIS A 244 14.50 17.69 -3.87
N LEU A 245 13.96 17.08 -4.91
CA LEU A 245 14.06 15.67 -5.20
C LEU A 245 15.03 15.48 -6.36
N PHE A 246 16.01 14.61 -6.19
CA PHE A 246 16.77 13.98 -7.27
C PHE A 246 16.33 12.51 -7.39
N GLY A 247 16.03 12.03 -8.59
CA GLY A 247 15.50 10.68 -8.84
C GLY A 247 14.14 10.70 -9.53
N ASP A 248 13.52 9.54 -9.70
CA ASP A 248 12.23 9.40 -10.40
C ASP A 248 11.06 9.80 -9.48
N PRO A 249 10.30 10.87 -9.82
CA PRO A 249 9.17 11.33 -9.03
C PRO A 249 7.98 10.38 -9.00
N ALA A 250 7.90 9.38 -9.90
CA ALA A 250 6.84 8.39 -9.93
C ALA A 250 7.04 7.24 -8.93
N MET A 251 8.24 7.11 -8.35
CA MET A 251 8.54 6.04 -7.40
C MET A 251 7.66 6.11 -6.15
N ILE A 252 7.30 4.94 -5.64
CA ILE A 252 6.55 4.77 -4.38
C ILE A 252 7.38 3.98 -3.38
N LEU A 253 7.19 4.29 -2.09
CA LEU A 253 7.80 3.55 -0.99
C LEU A 253 6.87 2.39 -0.60
N GLU A 254 7.11 1.21 -1.18
CA GLU A 254 6.34 -0.01 -0.87
C GLU A 254 6.88 -0.75 0.37
N GLY A 255 8.13 -0.49 0.73
CA GLY A 255 8.87 -1.24 1.75
C GLY A 255 9.38 -2.58 1.23
N TYR A 256 10.34 -3.18 1.93
CA TYR A 256 10.69 -4.58 1.68
C TYR A 256 9.61 -5.44 2.32
N ASP A 257 8.54 -5.72 1.57
CA ASP A 257 7.58 -6.73 1.99
C ASP A 257 8.21 -8.09 1.74
N THR A 258 8.52 -8.83 2.81
CA THR A 258 8.64 -10.29 2.73
C THR A 258 7.25 -10.89 2.49
N SER A 259 6.60 -10.47 1.39
CA SER A 259 5.37 -11.07 0.90
C SER A 259 5.48 -12.59 0.99
N ALA A 260 4.36 -13.27 1.23
CA ALA A 260 4.33 -14.73 1.22
C ALA A 260 4.82 -15.33 -0.12
N LYS A 261 5.04 -14.49 -1.14
CA LYS A 261 5.54 -14.85 -2.45
C LYS A 261 6.83 -15.69 -2.39
N GLY A 262 6.76 -16.87 -2.98
CA GLY A 262 7.83 -17.88 -2.99
C GLY A 262 7.82 -18.79 -1.77
N ARG A 263 6.79 -18.70 -0.91
CA ARG A 263 6.70 -19.43 0.36
C ARG A 263 5.36 -20.13 0.54
N ASN A 264 4.44 -20.01 -0.41
CA ASN A 264 3.10 -20.55 -0.24
C ASN A 264 3.12 -22.07 -0.16
N ARG A 265 2.18 -22.61 0.61
CA ARG A 265 2.07 -24.05 0.87
C ARG A 265 0.87 -24.62 0.13
N THR A 266 1.07 -25.71 -0.58
CA THR A 266 -0.05 -26.45 -1.16
C THR A 266 -0.84 -27.14 -0.05
N ILE A 267 -2.13 -26.81 0.06
CA ILE A 267 -3.06 -27.48 0.97
C ILE A 267 -3.64 -28.72 0.28
N HIS A 268 -4.15 -28.54 -0.94
CA HIS A 268 -4.82 -29.56 -1.72
C HIS A 268 -4.27 -29.64 -3.14
N THR A 269 -4.16 -30.86 -3.67
CA THR A 269 -3.87 -31.10 -5.08
C THR A 269 -5.03 -31.86 -5.71
N GLY A 270 -5.62 -31.27 -6.76
CA GLY A 270 -6.79 -31.81 -7.43
C GLY A 270 -7.96 -30.81 -7.52
N PRO A 271 -9.11 -31.27 -8.07
CA PRO A 271 -10.28 -30.44 -8.29
C PRO A 271 -10.87 -29.87 -7.00
N VAL A 272 -11.27 -28.60 -7.06
CA VAL A 272 -11.90 -27.84 -5.98
C VAL A 272 -13.23 -27.30 -6.49
N TYR A 273 -14.33 -27.73 -5.88
CA TYR A 273 -15.68 -27.30 -6.25
C TYR A 273 -16.27 -26.29 -5.27
N ALA A 274 -15.87 -26.37 -4.00
CA ALA A 274 -16.16 -25.40 -2.95
C ALA A 274 -15.14 -25.58 -1.82
N TYR A 275 -14.87 -24.56 -1.02
CA TYR A 275 -14.10 -24.70 0.20
C TYR A 275 -14.52 -23.69 1.27
N GLY A 276 -14.24 -24.03 2.52
CA GLY A 276 -14.38 -23.16 3.68
C GLY A 276 -13.17 -23.28 4.59
N THR A 277 -12.89 -22.24 5.35
CA THR A 277 -11.70 -22.16 6.20
C THR A 277 -12.04 -21.63 7.58
N ASP A 278 -11.42 -22.19 8.61
CA ASP A 278 -11.51 -21.63 9.94
C ASP A 278 -10.32 -22.01 10.83
N ASN A 279 -10.11 -21.26 11.90
CA ASN A 279 -9.02 -21.49 12.84
C ASN A 279 -9.51 -21.66 14.29
N ALA A 280 -8.80 -22.50 15.01
CA ALA A 280 -8.89 -22.58 16.46
C ALA A 280 -8.14 -21.42 17.12
N ASP A 281 -8.49 -21.12 18.37
CA ASP A 281 -7.83 -20.09 19.17
C ASP A 281 -6.36 -20.39 19.50
N ASN A 282 -5.95 -21.67 19.40
CA ASN A 282 -4.57 -22.10 19.64
C ASN A 282 -3.66 -21.89 18.43
N GLY A 283 -4.18 -21.40 17.29
CA GLY A 283 -3.41 -21.26 16.06
C GLY A 283 -3.61 -22.37 15.04
N ASP A 284 -4.26 -23.48 15.40
CA ASP A 284 -4.53 -24.56 14.46
C ASP A 284 -5.52 -24.10 13.40
N MET A 285 -5.28 -24.50 12.16
CA MET A 285 -6.05 -24.06 10.99
C MET A 285 -6.65 -25.25 10.26
N TYR A 286 -7.86 -25.05 9.74
CA TYR A 286 -8.66 -26.08 9.07
C TYR A 286 -9.19 -25.56 7.73
N VAL A 287 -9.09 -26.40 6.71
CA VAL A 287 -9.60 -26.11 5.36
C VAL A 287 -10.40 -27.30 4.88
N ALA A 288 -11.71 -27.13 4.67
CA ALA A 288 -12.59 -28.16 4.12
C ALA A 288 -12.78 -27.92 2.63
N VAL A 289 -12.57 -28.96 1.82
CA VAL A 289 -12.54 -28.88 0.35
C VAL A 289 -13.51 -29.91 -0.23
N SER A 290 -14.54 -29.45 -0.95
CA SER A 290 -15.37 -30.33 -1.78
C SER A 290 -14.60 -30.71 -3.04
N VAL A 291 -14.37 -32.01 -3.24
CA VAL A 291 -13.46 -32.53 -4.28
C VAL A 291 -14.18 -33.32 -5.38
N ARG A 292 -15.51 -33.33 -5.38
CA ARG A 292 -16.36 -34.07 -6.32
C ARG A 292 -17.30 -33.13 -7.09
N PRO A 293 -17.56 -33.40 -8.37
CA PRO A 293 -18.52 -32.64 -9.15
C PRO A 293 -19.95 -32.84 -8.62
N ASP A 294 -20.86 -31.98 -9.06
CA ASP A 294 -22.29 -32.01 -8.71
C ASP A 294 -23.09 -33.17 -9.32
N THR A 295 -22.40 -34.16 -9.91
CA THR A 295 -22.95 -35.38 -10.50
C THR A 295 -22.54 -36.65 -9.76
N GLU A 296 -21.72 -36.55 -8.72
CA GLU A 296 -21.20 -37.67 -7.94
C GLU A 296 -21.55 -37.48 -6.45
N ASP A 297 -21.62 -38.58 -5.70
CA ASP A 297 -21.73 -38.55 -4.24
C ASP A 297 -20.65 -37.62 -3.65
N GLY A 298 -21.08 -36.72 -2.77
CA GLY A 298 -20.23 -35.70 -2.17
C GLY A 298 -19.08 -36.26 -1.35
N GLU A 299 -17.90 -35.65 -1.49
CA GLU A 299 -16.74 -35.91 -0.66
C GLU A 299 -16.09 -34.58 -0.29
N ILE A 300 -15.95 -34.33 1.02
CA ILE A 300 -15.20 -33.19 1.56
C ILE A 300 -13.93 -33.71 2.23
N LYS A 301 -12.79 -33.19 1.80
CA LYS A 301 -11.48 -33.43 2.45
C LYS A 301 -11.16 -32.27 3.37
N VAL A 302 -10.83 -32.58 4.62
CA VAL A 302 -10.49 -31.58 5.63
C VAL A 302 -8.99 -31.64 5.89
N TYR A 303 -8.30 -30.54 5.62
CA TYR A 303 -6.88 -30.38 5.86
C TYR A 303 -6.65 -29.60 7.14
N ARG A 304 -5.62 -29.97 7.89
CA ARG A 304 -5.23 -29.30 9.15
C ARG A 304 -3.76 -28.92 9.13
N SER A 305 -3.47 -27.75 9.69
CA SER A 305 -2.13 -27.32 10.10
C SER A 305 -2.10 -27.04 11.60
N THR A 306 -1.01 -27.43 12.26
CA THR A 306 -0.74 -27.17 13.69
C THR A 306 0.58 -26.43 13.92
N ASP A 307 1.19 -25.95 12.84
CA ASP A 307 2.48 -25.27 12.81
C ASP A 307 2.36 -23.92 12.09
N HIS A 308 1.23 -23.25 12.31
CA HIS A 308 0.94 -21.94 11.75
C HIS A 308 0.96 -21.91 10.21
N GLY A 309 0.61 -23.02 9.58
CA GLY A 309 0.41 -23.14 8.13
C GLY A 309 1.67 -23.52 7.37
N ASP A 310 2.75 -23.87 8.06
CA ASP A 310 3.99 -24.28 7.43
C ASP A 310 3.86 -25.68 6.81
N THR A 311 3.08 -26.57 7.43
CA THR A 311 2.67 -27.86 6.87
C THR A 311 1.17 -28.11 6.96
N TRP A 312 0.65 -28.82 5.95
CA TRP A 312 -0.75 -29.20 5.84
C TRP A 312 -0.89 -30.70 5.63
N SER A 313 -1.84 -31.32 6.32
CA SER A 313 -2.11 -32.75 6.19
C SER A 313 -3.60 -33.03 6.12
N LEU A 314 -3.99 -34.06 5.36
CA LEU A 314 -5.37 -34.55 5.36
C LEU A 314 -5.69 -35.09 6.76
N TRP A 315 -6.66 -34.45 7.42
CA TRP A 315 -7.04 -34.73 8.80
C TRP A 315 -8.33 -35.56 8.88
N ALA A 316 -9.34 -35.25 8.07
CA ALA A 316 -10.60 -35.98 8.00
C ALA A 316 -11.16 -36.05 6.57
N THR A 317 -12.05 -37.03 6.33
CA THR A 317 -12.84 -37.12 5.10
C THR A 317 -14.30 -37.29 5.46
N VAL A 318 -15.15 -36.37 5.00
CA VAL A 318 -16.61 -36.44 5.13
C VAL A 318 -17.18 -36.96 3.82
N GLY A 319 -17.87 -38.10 3.87
CA GLY A 319 -18.59 -38.65 2.72
C GLY A 319 -20.09 -38.36 2.84
N TRP A 320 -20.72 -37.95 1.75
CA TRP A 320 -22.14 -37.65 1.70
C TRP A 320 -22.79 -38.30 0.46
N GLY A 321 -23.98 -38.87 0.62
CA GLY A 321 -24.65 -39.63 -0.43
C GLY A 321 -25.26 -38.79 -1.55
N GLU A 322 -25.09 -37.46 -1.50
CA GLU A 322 -25.60 -36.51 -2.48
C GLU A 322 -24.47 -35.56 -2.89
N PRO A 323 -24.45 -35.07 -4.14
CA PRO A 323 -23.47 -34.07 -4.55
C PRO A 323 -23.58 -32.76 -3.74
N ILE A 324 -22.43 -32.15 -3.46
CA ILE A 324 -22.29 -30.97 -2.59
C ILE A 324 -22.17 -29.70 -3.43
N ARG A 325 -22.87 -28.63 -3.04
CA ARG A 325 -22.91 -27.36 -3.77
C ARG A 325 -22.07 -26.25 -3.15
N ALA A 326 -22.17 -26.07 -1.83
CA ALA A 326 -21.44 -25.06 -1.08
C ALA A 326 -20.93 -25.64 0.24
N VAL A 327 -19.84 -25.09 0.75
CA VAL A 327 -19.17 -25.53 1.99
C VAL A 327 -18.74 -24.30 2.79
N ASP A 328 -18.90 -24.36 4.10
CA ASP A 328 -18.26 -23.45 5.05
C ASP A 328 -17.84 -24.19 6.33
N VAL A 329 -16.95 -23.62 7.14
CA VAL A 329 -16.33 -24.29 8.29
C VAL A 329 -16.38 -23.42 9.53
N LEU A 330 -16.65 -24.02 10.70
CA LEU A 330 -16.37 -23.41 12.00
C LEU A 330 -15.64 -24.37 12.93
N VAL A 331 -14.67 -23.88 13.68
CA VAL A 331 -13.99 -24.61 14.75
C VAL A 331 -14.60 -24.22 16.09
N GLY A 332 -15.14 -25.21 16.81
CA GLY A 332 -15.82 -25.02 18.09
C GLY A 332 -14.87 -24.75 19.27
N GLN A 333 -13.57 -24.93 19.08
CA GLN A 333 -12.58 -24.75 20.14
C GLN A 333 -12.43 -23.26 20.54
N TRP A 334 -12.45 -23.00 21.84
CA TRP A 334 -12.10 -21.73 22.46
C TRP A 334 -11.02 -22.01 23.51
N LYS A 335 -10.21 -21.01 23.88
CA LYS A 335 -9.26 -21.04 25.03
C LYS A 335 -9.13 -22.41 25.74
N GLN A 336 -8.02 -23.09 25.48
CA GLN A 336 -7.75 -24.44 25.97
C GLN A 336 -8.13 -24.58 27.46
N GLU A 337 -8.91 -25.60 27.79
CA GLU A 337 -9.38 -25.96 29.15
C GLU A 337 -10.51 -25.10 29.77
N GLU A 338 -10.95 -24.00 29.15
CA GLU A 338 -12.11 -23.21 29.64
C GLU A 338 -13.43 -23.59 28.97
N PHE A 339 -13.39 -23.86 27.66
CA PHE A 339 -14.56 -24.16 26.86
C PHE A 339 -14.14 -24.91 25.59
N SER A 340 -14.62 -26.14 25.38
CA SER A 340 -14.38 -26.83 24.12
C SER A 340 -15.65 -27.48 23.60
N ASP A 341 -16.25 -26.86 22.59
CA ASP A 341 -16.85 -27.71 21.58
C ASP A 341 -15.70 -28.32 20.78
N ASP A 342 -15.33 -29.54 21.14
CA ASP A 342 -14.18 -30.25 20.57
C ASP A 342 -14.48 -30.77 19.16
N ARG A 343 -15.04 -29.90 18.30
CA ARG A 343 -15.49 -30.25 16.96
C ARG A 343 -15.10 -29.22 15.93
N VAL A 344 -14.88 -29.73 14.71
CA VAL A 344 -14.91 -28.94 13.49
C VAL A 344 -16.28 -29.15 12.86
N HIS A 345 -17.05 -28.08 12.72
CA HIS A 345 -18.33 -28.05 12.02
C HIS A 345 -18.07 -27.78 10.55
N ILE A 346 -18.58 -28.65 9.69
CA ILE A 346 -18.51 -28.51 8.24
C ILE A 346 -19.95 -28.35 7.77
N PHE A 347 -20.28 -27.11 7.44
CA PHE A 347 -21.58 -26.76 6.91
C PHE A 347 -21.58 -26.96 5.41
N PHE A 348 -22.60 -27.61 4.88
CA PHE A 348 -22.71 -27.77 3.44
C PHE A 348 -24.16 -27.88 2.97
N THR A 349 -24.36 -27.55 1.71
CA THR A 349 -25.62 -27.75 0.99
C THR A 349 -25.46 -28.84 -0.06
N ASP A 350 -26.53 -29.59 -0.32
CA ASP A 350 -26.52 -30.66 -1.32
C ASP A 350 -27.54 -30.46 -2.45
N THR A 351 -27.47 -31.32 -3.46
CA THR A 351 -28.38 -31.30 -4.60
C THR A 351 -29.80 -31.79 -4.28
N ALA A 352 -29.99 -32.48 -3.15
CA ALA A 352 -31.29 -32.95 -2.67
C ALA A 352 -32.07 -31.87 -1.89
N GLY A 353 -31.44 -30.72 -1.63
CA GLY A 353 -32.03 -29.59 -0.92
C GLY A 353 -31.75 -29.59 0.58
N ASN A 354 -30.81 -30.41 1.07
CA ASN A 354 -30.46 -30.42 2.49
C ASN A 354 -29.41 -29.36 2.81
N VAL A 355 -29.53 -28.79 4.01
CA VAL A 355 -28.52 -27.97 4.67
C VAL A 355 -28.04 -28.75 5.88
N MET A 356 -26.75 -29.04 5.93
CA MET A 356 -26.16 -30.03 6.84
C MET A 356 -25.04 -29.43 7.68
N ASP A 357 -24.85 -29.98 8.88
CA ASP A 357 -23.68 -29.79 9.74
C ASP A 357 -23.04 -31.16 9.97
N ALA A 358 -21.90 -31.41 9.33
CA ALA A 358 -21.04 -32.55 9.63
C ALA A 358 -20.05 -32.16 10.75
N ARG A 359 -20.23 -32.78 11.91
CA ARG A 359 -19.59 -32.41 13.16
C ARG A 359 -18.48 -33.42 13.46
N VAL A 360 -17.27 -33.06 13.10
CA VAL A 360 -16.09 -33.94 13.19
C VAL A 360 -15.39 -33.74 14.53
N ASP A 361 -15.20 -34.82 15.30
CA ASP A 361 -14.50 -34.77 16.59
C ASP A 361 -13.01 -34.40 16.42
N LEU A 362 -12.53 -33.42 17.19
CA LEU A 362 -11.16 -32.89 17.09
C LEU A 362 -10.09 -33.93 17.45
N ALA A 363 -10.40 -34.81 18.42
CA ALA A 363 -9.48 -35.84 18.88
C ALA A 363 -9.55 -37.11 18.01
N ASN A 364 -10.72 -37.40 17.45
CA ASN A 364 -11.02 -38.59 16.68
C ASN A 364 -11.70 -38.22 15.36
N PRO A 365 -10.96 -37.75 14.33
CA PRO A 365 -11.54 -37.26 13.07
C PRO A 365 -12.38 -38.29 12.26
N GLY A 366 -12.37 -39.56 12.66
CA GLY A 366 -13.26 -40.59 12.10
C GLY A 366 -14.64 -40.66 12.77
N ASP A 367 -14.85 -39.98 13.89
CA ASP A 367 -16.14 -39.85 14.56
C ASP A 367 -16.83 -38.57 14.06
N ILE A 368 -17.86 -38.77 13.24
CA ILE A 368 -18.57 -37.70 12.55
C ILE A 368 -20.06 -37.88 12.83
N ASP A 369 -20.65 -36.85 13.45
CA ASP A 369 -22.09 -36.75 13.65
C ASP A 369 -22.70 -35.84 12.57
N TYR A 370 -23.85 -36.22 12.01
CA TYR A 370 -24.51 -35.47 10.94
C TYR A 370 -25.82 -34.91 11.46
N VAL A 371 -25.95 -33.59 11.45
CA VAL A 371 -27.17 -32.88 11.85
C VAL A 371 -27.76 -32.17 10.64
N THR A 372 -29.03 -32.46 10.34
CA THR A 372 -29.78 -31.70 9.34
C THR A 372 -30.25 -30.39 9.96
N ILE A 373 -29.80 -29.27 9.39
CA ILE A 373 -30.20 -27.91 9.77
C ILE A 373 -31.56 -27.59 9.16
N SER A 374 -31.72 -27.84 7.85
CA SER A 374 -32.93 -27.60 7.08
C SER A 374 -33.03 -28.60 5.91
N THR A 375 -34.25 -28.81 5.43
CA THR A 375 -34.51 -29.51 4.16
C THR A 375 -35.45 -28.65 3.33
N GLU A 376 -34.94 -28.18 2.20
CA GLU A 376 -35.65 -27.37 1.23
C GLU A 376 -36.41 -28.24 0.23
N ALA A 377 -37.24 -27.61 -0.62
CA ALA A 377 -37.99 -28.34 -1.63
C ALA A 377 -37.07 -29.00 -2.66
N VAL A 378 -37.39 -30.23 -3.07
CA VAL A 378 -36.60 -30.95 -4.08
C VAL A 378 -36.52 -30.14 -5.37
N GLY A 379 -35.30 -29.96 -5.88
CA GLY A 379 -35.02 -29.26 -7.13
C GLY A 379 -34.75 -27.76 -7.00
N VAL A 380 -34.77 -27.19 -5.79
CA VAL A 380 -34.22 -25.83 -5.57
C VAL A 380 -32.69 -25.87 -5.57
N ASN A 381 -32.07 -24.79 -6.02
CA ASN A 381 -30.62 -24.65 -5.98
C ASN A 381 -30.20 -23.95 -4.68
N LEU A 382 -29.11 -24.43 -4.07
CA LEU A 382 -28.57 -23.92 -2.81
C LEU A 382 -27.13 -23.45 -3.00
N PRO A 383 -26.91 -22.31 -3.69
CA PRO A 383 -25.60 -21.94 -4.24
C PRO A 383 -24.62 -21.38 -3.20
N ALA A 384 -25.10 -20.92 -2.04
CA ALA A 384 -24.28 -20.25 -1.05
C ALA A 384 -24.68 -20.65 0.38
N ILE A 385 -23.66 -20.77 1.24
CA ILE A 385 -23.78 -20.98 2.68
C ILE A 385 -22.66 -20.18 3.36
N ALA A 386 -22.97 -19.59 4.52
CA ALA A 386 -22.00 -18.94 5.38
C ALA A 386 -22.37 -19.17 6.85
N ALA A 387 -21.37 -19.28 7.71
CA ALA A 387 -21.54 -19.60 9.11
C ALA A 387 -20.70 -18.67 10.00
N ALA A 388 -21.23 -18.40 11.19
CA ALA A 388 -20.52 -17.64 12.21
C ALA A 388 -20.78 -18.24 13.59
N ARG A 389 -19.88 -17.93 14.53
CA ARG A 389 -20.08 -18.18 15.96
C ARG A 389 -19.91 -16.90 16.74
N ASP A 390 -20.51 -16.82 17.92
CA ASP A 390 -20.24 -15.70 18.83
C ASP A 390 -18.72 -15.53 19.03
N PRO A 391 -18.21 -14.28 19.04
CA PRO A 391 -16.78 -14.04 19.20
C PRO A 391 -16.27 -14.37 20.61
N MET A 392 -17.18 -14.51 21.58
CA MET A 392 -16.90 -14.97 22.93
C MET A 392 -18.05 -15.90 23.36
N PRO A 393 -17.76 -17.03 24.02
CA PRO A 393 -18.81 -17.96 24.43
C PRO A 393 -19.69 -17.36 25.55
N SER A 394 -20.98 -17.68 25.52
CA SER A 394 -21.88 -17.61 26.68
C SER A 394 -21.58 -18.81 27.58
N PRO A 395 -21.71 -18.75 28.92
CA PRO A 395 -21.18 -19.81 29.80
C PRO A 395 -21.63 -21.22 29.36
N ALA A 396 -20.65 -21.98 28.85
CA ALA A 396 -20.73 -23.36 28.38
C ALA A 396 -21.31 -23.66 26.98
N ASN A 397 -21.58 -22.70 26.08
CA ASN A 397 -21.83 -22.97 24.64
C ASN A 397 -21.47 -21.77 23.74
N PHE A 398 -21.18 -22.03 22.46
CA PHE A 398 -21.27 -21.01 21.42
C PHE A 398 -22.68 -20.96 20.85
N ASN A 399 -23.19 -19.76 20.59
CA ASN A 399 -24.20 -19.66 19.56
C ASN A 399 -23.52 -19.84 18.21
N LEU A 400 -24.08 -20.75 17.41
CA LEU A 400 -23.70 -20.92 16.00
C LEU A 400 -24.82 -20.36 15.14
N TYR A 401 -24.44 -19.72 14.05
CA TYR A 401 -25.34 -19.11 13.08
C TYR A 401 -24.98 -19.66 11.71
N VAL A 402 -25.98 -20.04 10.93
CA VAL A 402 -25.79 -20.48 9.55
C VAL A 402 -26.81 -19.76 8.69
N THR A 403 -26.35 -19.18 7.58
CA THR A 403 -27.17 -18.56 6.56
C THR A 403 -26.97 -19.27 5.23
N TRP A 404 -28.03 -19.38 4.42
CA TRP A 404 -27.94 -19.97 3.09
C TRP A 404 -28.91 -19.32 2.10
N ASP A 405 -28.58 -19.44 0.83
CA ASP A 405 -29.40 -18.99 -0.29
C ASP A 405 -30.28 -20.15 -0.80
N VAL A 406 -31.56 -19.87 -1.04
CA VAL A 406 -32.49 -20.77 -1.72
C VAL A 406 -32.93 -20.14 -3.04
N ALA A 407 -32.36 -20.62 -4.14
CA ALA A 407 -32.63 -20.13 -5.49
C ALA A 407 -33.72 -20.98 -6.17
N SER A 408 -34.79 -20.32 -6.61
CA SER A 408 -35.96 -20.90 -7.29
C SER A 408 -36.23 -20.16 -8.60
N GLY A 409 -35.52 -20.54 -9.66
CA GLY A 409 -35.50 -19.76 -10.90
C GLY A 409 -34.72 -18.47 -10.67
N ASP A 410 -35.31 -17.32 -11.00
CA ASP A 410 -34.71 -16.00 -10.78
C ASP A 410 -35.04 -15.40 -9.39
N SER A 411 -35.87 -16.08 -8.58
CA SER A 411 -36.22 -15.63 -7.22
C SER A 411 -35.34 -16.27 -6.18
N HIS A 412 -34.93 -15.48 -5.19
CA HIS A 412 -34.08 -15.95 -4.10
C HIS A 412 -34.72 -15.71 -2.72
N THR A 413 -34.30 -16.53 -1.77
CA THR A 413 -34.67 -16.40 -0.36
C THR A 413 -33.45 -16.67 0.49
N VAL A 414 -33.04 -15.68 1.28
CA VAL A 414 -32.02 -15.86 2.31
C VAL A 414 -32.66 -16.43 3.56
N LYS A 415 -32.11 -17.51 4.09
CA LYS A 415 -32.55 -18.12 5.34
C LYS A 415 -31.44 -18.13 6.36
N VAL A 416 -31.81 -17.99 7.64
CA VAL A 416 -30.86 -18.07 8.76
C VAL A 416 -31.38 -19.02 9.83
N ALA A 417 -30.49 -19.80 10.42
CA ALA A 417 -30.77 -20.67 11.57
C ALA A 417 -29.74 -20.43 12.68
N ARG A 418 -30.14 -20.74 13.91
CA ARG A 418 -29.29 -20.59 15.10
C ARG A 418 -29.26 -21.86 15.93
N SER A 419 -28.06 -22.25 16.39
CA SER A 419 -27.88 -23.20 17.49
C SER A 419 -27.40 -22.48 18.74
N THR A 420 -27.86 -22.92 19.92
CA THR A 420 -27.37 -22.45 21.24
C THR A 420 -26.68 -23.56 22.04
N VAL A 421 -26.48 -24.71 21.38
CA VAL A 421 -26.07 -25.98 21.95
C VAL A 421 -25.08 -26.66 20.99
N ASN A 422 -24.11 -25.89 20.48
CA ASN A 422 -22.97 -26.39 19.70
C ASN A 422 -23.38 -27.30 18.52
N GLY A 423 -24.35 -26.82 17.72
CA GLY A 423 -24.79 -27.47 16.48
C GLY A 423 -25.66 -28.73 16.66
N THR A 424 -25.91 -29.20 17.89
CA THR A 424 -26.75 -30.39 18.12
C THR A 424 -28.23 -30.18 17.76
N VAL A 425 -28.73 -28.95 17.91
CA VAL A 425 -30.10 -28.56 17.56
C VAL A 425 -30.09 -27.17 16.96
N TRP A 426 -30.84 -26.98 15.87
CA TRP A 426 -31.01 -25.71 15.17
C TRP A 426 -32.44 -25.19 15.36
N THR A 427 -32.57 -23.90 15.66
CA THR A 427 -33.81 -23.20 16.00
C THR A 427 -33.85 -21.84 15.32
N ASN A 428 -34.95 -21.09 15.51
CA ASN A 428 -35.11 -19.73 15.00
C ASN A 428 -34.79 -19.62 13.50
N GLN A 429 -35.45 -20.45 12.70
CA GLN A 429 -35.32 -20.42 11.24
C GLN A 429 -36.13 -19.24 10.69
N PHE A 430 -35.43 -18.22 10.20
CA PHE A 430 -36.04 -17.09 9.51
C PHE A 430 -35.84 -17.22 8.00
N ALA A 431 -36.76 -16.67 7.23
CA ALA A 431 -36.70 -16.60 5.78
C ALA A 431 -36.96 -15.16 5.33
N TYR A 432 -36.15 -14.68 4.39
CA TYR A 432 -36.19 -13.34 3.84
C TYR A 432 -36.22 -13.43 2.31
N ASP A 433 -37.42 -13.32 1.75
CA ASP A 433 -37.66 -13.34 0.31
C ASP A 433 -37.07 -12.08 -0.35
N GLY A 434 -36.58 -12.20 -1.59
CA GLY A 434 -36.07 -11.07 -2.36
C GLY A 434 -34.59 -10.76 -2.17
N TYR A 435 -33.83 -11.69 -1.58
CA TYR A 435 -32.41 -11.52 -1.24
C TYR A 435 -31.61 -12.76 -1.61
N GLN A 436 -30.33 -12.59 -1.93
CA GLN A 436 -29.39 -13.65 -2.34
C GLN A 436 -27.95 -13.37 -1.84
N GLN A 437 -27.05 -14.33 -2.07
CA GLN A 437 -25.62 -14.25 -1.70
C GLN A 437 -25.39 -13.81 -0.24
N PRO A 438 -25.92 -14.54 0.76
CA PRO A 438 -25.84 -14.10 2.14
C PRO A 438 -24.46 -14.37 2.75
N HIS A 439 -24.03 -13.47 3.63
CA HIS A 439 -22.92 -13.68 4.55
C HIS A 439 -23.32 -13.28 5.97
N ILE A 440 -22.74 -13.92 6.98
CA ILE A 440 -23.09 -13.70 8.39
C ILE A 440 -21.84 -13.57 9.25
N ASP A 441 -21.86 -12.66 10.22
CA ASP A 441 -20.83 -12.59 11.27
C ASP A 441 -21.42 -12.11 12.60
N ALA A 442 -20.75 -12.44 13.70
CA ALA A 442 -21.18 -12.09 15.05
C ALA A 442 -20.18 -11.15 15.74
N GLY A 443 -20.70 -10.06 16.31
CA GLY A 443 -19.96 -9.09 17.10
C GLY A 443 -20.17 -9.25 18.61
N PRO A 444 -19.55 -8.38 19.43
CA PRO A 444 -19.70 -8.41 20.88
C PRO A 444 -21.15 -8.11 21.28
N ASN A 445 -21.47 -8.41 22.55
CA ASN A 445 -22.74 -8.06 23.19
C ASN A 445 -23.99 -8.66 22.53
N GLY A 446 -23.87 -9.82 21.86
CA GLY A 446 -24.99 -10.51 21.23
C GLY A 446 -25.44 -9.86 19.92
N HIS A 447 -24.57 -9.08 19.28
CA HIS A 447 -24.83 -8.56 17.95
C HIS A 447 -24.53 -9.61 16.88
N VAL A 448 -25.45 -9.77 15.93
CA VAL A 448 -25.29 -10.64 14.76
C VAL A 448 -25.67 -9.86 13.52
N TYR A 449 -24.88 -9.95 12.47
CA TYR A 449 -25.03 -9.19 11.24
C TYR A 449 -25.20 -10.16 10.08
N LEU A 450 -26.27 -9.98 9.31
CA LEU A 450 -26.54 -10.70 8.08
C LEU A 450 -26.44 -9.68 6.95
N VAL A 451 -25.62 -9.93 5.96
CA VAL A 451 -25.58 -9.15 4.72
C VAL A 451 -26.07 -10.01 3.57
N ALA A 452 -26.72 -9.38 2.59
CA ALA A 452 -27.17 -10.00 1.36
C ALA A 452 -27.30 -8.92 0.28
N VAL A 453 -27.37 -9.33 -0.98
CA VAL A 453 -27.84 -8.44 -2.06
C VAL A 453 -29.32 -8.65 -2.34
N GLY A 454 -30.01 -7.61 -2.81
CA GLY A 454 -31.34 -7.76 -3.39
C GLY A 454 -31.30 -8.68 -4.62
N ASP A 455 -32.38 -9.44 -4.86
CA ASP A 455 -32.53 -10.21 -6.11
C ASP A 455 -33.09 -9.38 -7.28
N ASN A 456 -33.44 -8.11 -7.01
CA ASN A 456 -33.75 -7.11 -8.01
C ASN A 456 -32.50 -6.35 -8.45
N PHE A 457 -32.32 -6.19 -9.76
CA PHE A 457 -31.28 -5.33 -10.33
C PHE A 457 -31.43 -3.88 -9.80
N PRO A 458 -30.34 -3.21 -9.35
CA PRO A 458 -28.91 -3.53 -9.53
C PRO A 458 -28.28 -4.44 -8.45
N ASN A 459 -29.08 -5.22 -7.69
CA ASN A 459 -28.62 -6.08 -6.60
C ASN A 459 -27.99 -5.29 -5.44
N ASP A 460 -28.66 -4.23 -4.99
CA ASP A 460 -28.20 -3.41 -3.88
C ASP A 460 -27.83 -4.24 -2.64
N VAL A 461 -26.82 -3.80 -1.90
CA VAL A 461 -26.32 -4.46 -0.69
C VAL A 461 -27.11 -4.01 0.53
N TYR A 462 -27.62 -4.97 1.29
CA TYR A 462 -28.37 -4.73 2.52
C TYR A 462 -27.75 -5.44 3.70
N VAL A 463 -27.80 -4.80 4.87
CA VAL A 463 -27.41 -5.40 6.15
C VAL A 463 -28.59 -5.45 7.11
N LYS A 464 -28.76 -6.59 7.77
CA LYS A 464 -29.71 -6.83 8.85
C LYS A 464 -28.95 -7.07 10.12
N ARG A 465 -29.46 -6.54 11.24
CA ARG A 465 -28.83 -6.70 12.55
C ARG A 465 -29.77 -7.34 13.56
N SER A 466 -29.25 -8.29 14.33
CA SER A 466 -29.80 -8.73 15.60
C SER A 466 -29.00 -8.11 16.76
N THR A 467 -29.68 -7.84 17.86
CA THR A 467 -29.09 -7.29 19.10
C THR A 467 -29.33 -8.17 20.31
N ASP A 468 -29.87 -9.38 20.10
CA ASP A 468 -30.27 -10.33 21.15
C ASP A 468 -29.74 -11.75 20.87
N GLY A 469 -28.62 -11.84 20.14
CA GLY A 469 -27.97 -13.09 19.78
C GLY A 469 -28.74 -13.89 18.73
N GLY A 470 -29.42 -13.22 17.79
CA GLY A 470 -30.18 -13.86 16.72
C GLY A 470 -31.51 -14.47 17.18
N VAL A 471 -32.10 -13.97 18.27
CA VAL A 471 -33.49 -14.33 18.65
C VAL A 471 -34.49 -13.54 17.81
N THR A 472 -34.20 -12.26 17.56
CA THR A 472 -34.98 -11.39 16.68
C THR A 472 -34.06 -10.61 15.74
N TRP A 473 -34.62 -10.18 14.62
CA TRP A 473 -33.90 -9.42 13.59
C TRP A 473 -34.64 -8.11 13.31
N GLY A 474 -33.89 -7.00 13.23
CA GLY A 474 -34.42 -5.70 12.83
C GLY A 474 -34.72 -5.61 11.34
N ASP A 475 -35.08 -4.42 10.87
CA ASP A 475 -35.30 -4.16 9.45
C ASP A 475 -33.99 -4.21 8.65
N TRP A 476 -34.10 -4.41 7.34
CA TRP A 476 -32.95 -4.29 6.44
C TRP A 476 -32.51 -2.83 6.35
N THR A 477 -31.21 -2.61 6.43
CA THR A 477 -30.56 -1.32 6.18
C THR A 477 -29.89 -1.37 4.83
N ASP A 478 -30.29 -0.49 3.94
CA ASP A 478 -29.73 -0.32 2.61
C ASP A 478 -28.37 0.39 2.68
N LEU A 479 -27.37 -0.16 2.00
CA LEU A 479 -26.01 0.36 1.97
C LEU A 479 -25.61 0.99 0.63
N THR A 480 -26.33 0.75 -0.47
CA THR A 480 -25.85 1.09 -1.82
C THR A 480 -26.87 1.67 -2.78
N SER A 481 -28.18 1.67 -2.52
CA SER A 481 -29.16 2.17 -3.52
C SER A 481 -29.05 3.68 -3.82
N ASP A 482 -28.22 4.39 -3.05
CA ASP A 482 -27.87 5.79 -3.24
C ASP A 482 -26.53 6.00 -3.98
N ASP A 483 -25.91 4.93 -4.50
CA ASP A 483 -24.72 4.98 -5.36
C ASP A 483 -25.04 4.86 -6.86
N ASP A 484 -23.98 4.90 -7.67
CA ASP A 484 -24.03 4.94 -9.13
C ASP A 484 -23.56 3.64 -9.80
N ALA A 485 -23.51 2.52 -9.07
CA ALA A 485 -23.13 1.23 -9.64
C ALA A 485 -24.15 0.74 -10.68
N ASP A 486 -23.66 0.01 -11.69
CA ASP A 486 -24.52 -0.79 -12.55
C ASP A 486 -25.05 -2.03 -11.81
N TYR A 487 -24.20 -2.69 -11.00
CA TYR A 487 -24.65 -3.72 -10.07
C TYR A 487 -23.67 -3.96 -8.91
N HIS A 488 -24.15 -4.65 -7.86
CA HIS A 488 -23.31 -5.11 -6.74
C HIS A 488 -23.33 -6.64 -6.60
N GLY A 489 -22.33 -7.18 -5.91
CA GLY A 489 -22.24 -8.61 -5.65
C GLY A 489 -21.24 -8.99 -4.56
N ALA A 490 -21.26 -10.26 -4.18
CA ALA A 490 -20.37 -10.89 -3.20
C ALA A 490 -20.18 -10.06 -1.91
N PRO A 491 -21.27 -9.67 -1.21
CA PRO A 491 -21.13 -8.91 0.02
C PRO A 491 -20.61 -9.80 1.15
N VAL A 492 -19.66 -9.28 1.91
CA VAL A 492 -19.14 -9.91 3.14
C VAL A 492 -19.25 -8.94 4.29
N VAL A 493 -19.62 -9.47 5.46
CA VAL A 493 -19.74 -8.69 6.70
C VAL A 493 -18.78 -9.23 7.72
N ALA A 494 -18.11 -8.33 8.44
CA ALA A 494 -17.28 -8.71 9.56
C ALA A 494 -17.32 -7.66 10.67
N ALA A 495 -17.32 -8.12 11.92
CA ALA A 495 -17.41 -7.29 13.11
C ALA A 495 -16.13 -7.35 13.94
N SER A 496 -15.78 -6.23 14.56
CA SER A 496 -14.81 -6.25 15.67
C SER A 496 -15.36 -7.10 16.80
N THR A 497 -14.48 -7.84 17.49
CA THR A 497 -14.80 -8.60 18.70
C THR A 497 -14.62 -7.76 19.98
N ASP A 498 -14.11 -6.53 19.86
CA ASP A 498 -13.86 -5.61 20.98
C ASP A 498 -15.13 -4.80 21.31
N GLY A 499 -15.73 -5.08 22.47
CA GLY A 499 -16.90 -4.35 22.95
C GLY A 499 -16.68 -2.84 23.14
N ALA A 500 -15.44 -2.37 23.26
CA ALA A 500 -15.11 -0.94 23.31
C ALA A 500 -15.10 -0.26 21.94
N TYR A 501 -14.94 -1.05 20.86
CA TYR A 501 -14.95 -0.60 19.47
C TYR A 501 -15.88 -1.51 18.68
N PRO A 502 -17.22 -1.38 18.82
CA PRO A 502 -18.19 -2.25 18.16
C PRO A 502 -18.33 -1.91 16.67
N THR A 503 -17.20 -1.86 15.98
CA THR A 503 -17.10 -1.48 14.59
C THR A 503 -17.49 -2.67 13.70
N VAL A 504 -18.24 -2.39 12.65
CA VAL A 504 -18.71 -3.38 11.68
C VAL A 504 -18.36 -2.88 10.29
N TRP A 505 -17.91 -3.78 9.43
CA TRP A 505 -17.63 -3.49 8.03
C TRP A 505 -18.46 -4.40 7.14
N VAL A 506 -18.85 -3.85 6.00
CA VAL A 506 -19.44 -4.61 4.89
C VAL A 506 -18.66 -4.26 3.64
N ALA A 507 -17.96 -5.22 3.04
CA ALA A 507 -17.29 -5.06 1.75
C ALA A 507 -18.09 -5.76 0.65
N TYR A 508 -18.04 -5.22 -0.56
CA TYR A 508 -18.85 -5.68 -1.67
C TYR A 508 -18.23 -5.28 -3.01
N ASN A 509 -18.46 -6.10 -4.03
CA ASN A 509 -18.13 -5.72 -5.39
C ASN A 509 -19.06 -4.63 -5.90
N TYR A 510 -18.47 -3.65 -6.55
CA TYR A 510 -19.12 -2.50 -7.14
C TYR A 510 -18.77 -2.50 -8.62
N TYR A 511 -19.76 -2.63 -9.48
CA TYR A 511 -19.53 -2.78 -10.91
C TYR A 511 -19.97 -1.54 -11.71
N GLU A 512 -19.12 -1.09 -12.62
CA GLU A 512 -19.38 -0.06 -13.62
C GLU A 512 -19.03 -0.56 -15.03
N THR A 513 -19.86 -0.25 -16.02
CA THR A 513 -19.65 -0.63 -17.42
C THR A 513 -18.57 0.23 -18.08
N VAL A 514 -17.31 -0.16 -17.89
CA VAL A 514 -16.17 0.33 -18.69
C VAL A 514 -15.56 -0.78 -19.54
N THR A 515 -14.85 -0.41 -20.62
CA THR A 515 -14.49 -1.36 -21.70
C THR A 515 -13.43 -2.39 -21.30
N TYR A 516 -12.72 -2.24 -20.16
CA TYR A 516 -11.91 -3.25 -19.47
C TYR A 516 -11.64 -2.76 -18.04
N GLY A 517 -11.80 -3.60 -17.00
CA GLY A 517 -11.55 -3.24 -15.59
C GLY A 517 -12.69 -2.41 -14.97
N GLY A 518 -13.83 -3.04 -14.72
CA GLY A 518 -15.07 -2.38 -14.33
C GLY A 518 -15.62 -2.84 -12.98
N SER A 519 -14.82 -3.55 -12.20
CA SER A 519 -15.24 -4.08 -10.91
C SER A 519 -14.33 -3.52 -9.83
N ASP A 520 -14.84 -2.61 -9.01
CA ASP A 520 -14.14 -2.12 -7.84
C ASP A 520 -14.53 -2.92 -6.60
N LEU A 521 -13.71 -2.76 -5.56
CA LEU A 521 -14.07 -3.19 -4.22
C LEU A 521 -14.40 -1.97 -3.37
N ARG A 522 -15.64 -1.90 -2.89
CA ARG A 522 -16.12 -0.85 -1.99
C ARG A 522 -16.51 -1.42 -0.64
N PHE A 523 -16.67 -0.54 0.33
CA PHE A 523 -17.13 -0.91 1.66
C PHE A 523 -17.98 0.18 2.32
N ALA A 524 -18.79 -0.27 3.28
CA ALA A 524 -19.45 0.55 4.27
C ALA A 524 -18.98 0.12 5.66
N TYR A 525 -19.05 1.04 6.63
CA TYR A 525 -18.74 0.70 8.01
C TYR A 525 -19.63 1.44 9.01
N SER A 526 -19.76 0.87 10.19
CA SER A 526 -20.44 1.43 11.34
C SER A 526 -19.52 1.43 12.55
N THR A 527 -19.57 2.47 13.38
CA THR A 527 -18.78 2.58 14.62
C THR A 527 -19.61 2.44 15.89
N ASP A 528 -20.93 2.24 15.75
CA ASP A 528 -21.92 2.16 16.82
C ASP A 528 -22.68 0.81 16.80
N GLY A 529 -21.99 -0.26 16.37
CA GLY A 529 -22.54 -1.61 16.32
C GLY A 529 -23.60 -1.79 15.24
N GLY A 530 -23.57 -1.04 14.14
CA GLY A 530 -24.55 -1.11 13.05
C GLY A 530 -25.78 -0.22 13.26
N GLY A 531 -25.70 0.80 14.12
CA GLY A 531 -26.78 1.78 14.30
C GLY A 531 -26.82 2.82 13.19
N THR A 532 -25.65 3.33 12.80
CA THR A 532 -25.44 4.27 11.70
C THR A 532 -24.28 3.82 10.80
N TRP A 533 -24.35 4.16 9.51
CA TRP A 533 -23.41 3.69 8.49
C TRP A 533 -22.76 4.83 7.72
N THR A 534 -21.44 4.73 7.55
CA THR A 534 -20.68 5.47 6.55
C THR A 534 -20.55 4.58 5.32
N LYS A 535 -21.09 5.03 4.19
CA LYS A 535 -21.24 4.24 2.95
C LYS A 535 -20.30 4.70 1.85
N ASN A 536 -20.24 3.93 0.75
CA ASN A 536 -19.58 4.28 -0.51
C ASN A 536 -18.11 4.67 -0.30
N ARG A 537 -17.39 3.87 0.48
CA ARG A 537 -15.94 4.02 0.63
C ARG A 537 -15.25 3.12 -0.38
N ILE A 538 -14.28 3.66 -1.10
CA ILE A 538 -13.46 2.88 -2.01
C ILE A 538 -12.43 2.11 -1.18
N LEU A 539 -12.41 0.78 -1.33
CA LEU A 539 -11.33 -0.04 -0.83
C LEU A 539 -10.23 -0.12 -1.89
N SER A 540 -10.56 -0.60 -3.10
CA SER A 540 -9.66 -0.75 -4.24
C SER A 540 -10.42 -0.41 -5.52
N ALA A 541 -9.78 0.36 -6.40
CA ALA A 541 -10.34 0.81 -7.67
C ALA A 541 -9.17 1.19 -8.60
N GLU A 542 -8.40 0.19 -9.04
CA GLU A 542 -7.27 0.41 -9.94
C GLU A 542 -7.69 0.32 -11.40
N GLU A 543 -7.29 1.33 -12.19
CA GLU A 543 -7.64 1.40 -13.61
C GLU A 543 -7.13 0.18 -14.37
N GLY A 544 -8.05 -0.50 -15.09
CA GLY A 544 -7.73 -1.66 -15.91
C GLY A 544 -7.65 -2.99 -15.14
N PHE A 545 -8.02 -2.98 -13.86
CA PHE A 545 -8.16 -4.18 -13.04
C PHE A 545 -9.63 -4.41 -12.64
N ASP A 546 -9.94 -5.67 -12.34
CA ASP A 546 -11.15 -6.07 -11.64
C ASP A 546 -10.76 -6.51 -10.22
N GLU A 547 -11.31 -5.84 -9.21
CA GLU A 547 -11.21 -6.20 -7.80
C GLU A 547 -12.44 -6.93 -7.30
N LEU A 548 -12.26 -8.23 -7.00
CA LEU A 548 -13.36 -9.20 -6.95
C LEU A 548 -13.32 -10.08 -5.70
N MET A 549 -14.51 -10.54 -5.29
CA MET A 549 -14.71 -11.63 -4.31
C MET A 549 -13.96 -11.39 -2.99
N PRO A 550 -14.31 -10.32 -2.25
CA PRO A 550 -13.70 -10.08 -0.95
C PRO A 550 -14.05 -11.19 0.04
N ASP A 551 -13.13 -11.46 0.96
CA ASP A 551 -13.42 -12.15 2.22
C ASP A 551 -12.87 -11.35 3.39
N MET A 552 -13.65 -11.27 4.47
CA MET A 552 -13.36 -10.45 5.64
C MET A 552 -13.56 -11.22 6.93
N VAL A 553 -12.55 -11.22 7.80
CA VAL A 553 -12.63 -11.91 9.09
C VAL A 553 -11.99 -11.05 10.17
N GLY A 554 -12.63 -10.93 11.34
CA GLY A 554 -12.07 -10.26 12.51
C GLY A 554 -11.06 -11.15 13.27
N TYR A 555 -10.09 -10.54 13.96
CA TYR A 555 -9.15 -11.31 14.78
C TYR A 555 -9.85 -11.89 16.03
N ARG A 556 -9.78 -13.21 16.22
CA ARG A 556 -10.62 -13.93 17.20
C ARG A 556 -9.97 -14.25 18.55
N ALA A 557 -8.69 -13.94 18.77
CA ALA A 557 -8.08 -14.15 20.09
C ALA A 557 -8.43 -12.99 21.05
N GLY A 558 -9.53 -13.15 21.79
CA GLY A 558 -10.03 -12.17 22.76
C GLY A 558 -10.67 -10.94 22.11
N ALA A 559 -10.80 -9.86 22.88
CA ALA A 559 -11.33 -8.59 22.39
C ALA A 559 -10.35 -7.95 21.40
N SER A 560 -10.74 -7.83 20.13
CA SER A 560 -9.91 -7.28 19.07
C SER A 560 -10.69 -6.34 18.15
N ARG A 561 -10.05 -5.21 17.86
CA ARG A 561 -10.52 -4.21 16.88
C ARG A 561 -9.99 -4.43 15.47
N TRP A 562 -9.14 -5.44 15.28
CA TRP A 562 -8.43 -5.65 14.02
C TRP A 562 -9.24 -6.52 13.07
N MET A 563 -9.29 -6.07 11.82
CA MET A 563 -10.03 -6.68 10.73
C MET A 563 -9.08 -6.91 9.55
N ASN A 564 -9.21 -8.04 8.88
CA ASN A 564 -8.43 -8.37 7.70
C ASN A 564 -9.37 -8.61 6.52
N ILE A 565 -8.87 -8.31 5.32
CA ILE A 565 -9.57 -8.58 4.07
C ILE A 565 -8.60 -9.16 3.04
N ALA A 566 -9.08 -10.12 2.26
CA ALA A 566 -8.41 -10.58 1.06
C ALA A 566 -9.36 -10.47 -0.14
N TYR A 567 -8.81 -10.22 -1.33
CA TYR A 567 -9.59 -10.11 -2.56
C TYR A 567 -8.73 -10.42 -3.78
N HIS A 568 -9.37 -10.73 -4.90
CA HIS A 568 -8.69 -10.84 -6.18
C HIS A 568 -8.49 -9.47 -6.81
N HIS A 569 -7.31 -9.26 -7.40
CA HIS A 569 -6.95 -8.08 -8.20
C HIS A 569 -6.52 -8.59 -9.57
N SER A 570 -7.39 -8.44 -10.56
CA SER A 570 -7.33 -9.22 -11.79
C SER A 570 -7.23 -8.34 -13.02
N LYS A 571 -6.39 -8.72 -13.97
CA LYS A 571 -6.36 -8.19 -15.33
C LYS A 571 -6.28 -9.32 -16.34
N SER A 572 -6.48 -9.02 -17.63
CA SER A 572 -6.59 -10.01 -18.71
C SER A 572 -5.51 -11.10 -18.76
N ALA A 573 -4.29 -10.82 -18.26
CA ALA A 573 -3.17 -11.76 -18.28
C ALA A 573 -2.77 -12.31 -16.89
N ARG A 574 -3.33 -11.80 -15.79
CA ARG A 574 -2.87 -12.12 -14.43
C ARG A 574 -3.94 -11.83 -13.39
N THR A 575 -4.11 -12.73 -12.44
CA THR A 575 -4.89 -12.47 -11.22
C THR A 575 -3.97 -12.59 -10.01
N ASP A 576 -4.05 -11.60 -9.14
CA ASP A 576 -3.36 -11.51 -7.87
C ASP A 576 -4.34 -11.65 -6.71
N VAL A 577 -3.82 -12.09 -5.57
CA VAL A 577 -4.52 -12.12 -4.28
C VAL A 577 -3.92 -11.01 -3.44
N MET A 578 -4.73 -10.01 -3.13
CA MET A 578 -4.35 -8.87 -2.30
C MET A 578 -4.86 -9.08 -0.88
N TRP A 579 -4.04 -8.75 0.11
CA TRP A 579 -4.39 -8.77 1.53
C TRP A 579 -4.20 -7.39 2.16
N ARG A 580 -5.15 -6.99 3.02
CA ARG A 580 -5.15 -5.72 3.76
C ARG A 580 -5.71 -5.94 5.16
N TRP A 581 -5.47 -4.97 6.03
CA TRP A 581 -6.08 -4.93 7.35
C TRP A 581 -6.52 -3.52 7.72
N VAL A 582 -7.38 -3.41 8.74
CA VAL A 582 -7.87 -2.17 9.32
C VAL A 582 -8.11 -2.29 10.82
N SER A 583 -8.13 -1.17 11.53
CA SER A 583 -8.51 -1.09 12.94
C SER A 583 -9.87 -0.43 13.10
N GLY A 584 -10.70 -0.97 14.00
CA GLY A 584 -11.98 -0.41 14.39
C GLY A 584 -11.92 1.01 14.97
N SER A 585 -10.74 1.46 15.41
CA SER A 585 -10.53 2.86 15.84
C SER A 585 -10.37 3.84 14.68
N THR A 586 -9.99 3.36 13.50
CA THR A 586 -9.77 4.13 12.28
C THR A 586 -10.34 3.35 11.09
N PRO A 587 -11.66 3.10 11.07
CA PRO A 587 -12.30 2.11 10.21
C PRO A 587 -12.24 2.41 8.71
N ASN A 588 -11.86 3.63 8.34
CA ASN A 588 -11.69 4.06 6.95
C ASN A 588 -10.22 4.01 6.48
N ASN A 589 -9.26 3.77 7.38
CA ASN A 589 -7.83 3.84 7.08
C ASN A 589 -7.25 2.44 6.91
N TRP A 590 -7.56 1.81 5.78
CA TRP A 590 -7.01 0.51 5.40
C TRP A 590 -5.53 0.63 5.08
N TRP A 591 -4.74 -0.31 5.58
CA TRP A 591 -3.33 -0.42 5.25
C TRP A 591 -3.15 -0.76 3.77
N ALA A 592 -1.98 -0.49 3.20
CA ALA A 592 -1.72 -0.75 1.78
C ALA A 592 -1.96 -2.23 1.41
N PRO A 593 -2.46 -2.51 0.19
CA PRO A 593 -2.57 -3.87 -0.34
C PRO A 593 -1.22 -4.56 -0.39
N ARG A 594 -1.21 -5.83 0.02
CA ARG A 594 -0.05 -6.71 -0.08
C ARG A 594 -0.37 -7.90 -0.98
N LEU A 595 0.53 -8.18 -1.91
CA LEU A 595 0.45 -9.35 -2.77
C LEU A 595 0.75 -10.62 -1.97
N MET A 596 -0.15 -11.61 -2.04
CA MET A 596 -0.03 -12.86 -1.28
C MET A 596 0.35 -14.07 -2.12
N ASN A 597 -0.18 -14.17 -3.34
CA ASN A 597 0.00 -15.37 -4.17
C ASN A 597 1.33 -15.36 -4.95
N ASP A 598 1.96 -16.54 -5.04
CA ASP A 598 3.04 -16.88 -5.97
C ASP A 598 2.63 -17.90 -7.03
N HIS A 599 1.47 -18.53 -6.85
CA HIS A 599 0.83 -19.40 -7.82
C HIS A 599 -0.26 -18.63 -8.56
N ASP A 600 -0.46 -19.00 -9.83
CA ASP A 600 -1.58 -18.50 -10.63
C ASP A 600 -2.90 -18.83 -9.92
N THR A 601 -3.79 -17.83 -9.86
CA THR A 601 -5.16 -17.95 -9.32
C THR A 601 -6.17 -17.52 -10.39
N HIS A 602 -7.44 -17.84 -10.18
CA HIS A 602 -8.54 -17.43 -11.04
C HIS A 602 -9.74 -16.95 -10.21
N PRO A 603 -10.44 -15.86 -10.61
CA PRO A 603 -11.60 -15.33 -9.89
C PRO A 603 -12.89 -16.14 -10.13
N ALA A 604 -12.79 -17.46 -10.24
CA ALA A 604 -13.97 -18.34 -10.24
C ALA A 604 -14.44 -18.66 -8.81
N MET A 605 -13.58 -18.40 -7.83
CA MET A 605 -13.79 -18.68 -6.42
C MET A 605 -12.95 -17.67 -5.64
N GLY A 606 -13.51 -17.02 -4.61
CA GLY A 606 -12.78 -15.99 -3.85
C GLY A 606 -11.67 -16.57 -2.96
N PRO A 607 -10.64 -15.80 -2.59
CA PRO A 607 -9.74 -16.14 -1.48
C PRO A 607 -10.47 -16.07 -0.13
N GLN A 608 -9.95 -16.75 0.90
CA GLN A 608 -10.46 -16.66 2.27
C GLN A 608 -9.33 -16.33 3.27
N VAL A 609 -9.63 -15.44 4.20
CA VAL A 609 -8.74 -15.01 5.28
C VAL A 609 -8.87 -15.98 6.44
N ILE A 610 -7.73 -16.45 6.95
CA ILE A 610 -7.66 -17.32 8.12
C ILE A 610 -6.58 -16.81 9.08
N TYR A 611 -6.79 -16.94 10.39
CA TYR A 611 -5.83 -16.50 11.39
C TYR A 611 -5.07 -17.66 12.01
N SER A 612 -3.88 -17.36 12.52
CA SER A 612 -3.15 -18.29 13.37
C SER A 612 -2.60 -17.56 14.60
N PRO A 613 -3.38 -17.49 15.70
CA PRO A 613 -2.88 -16.95 16.96
C PRO A 613 -1.51 -17.54 17.34
N GLY A 614 -0.53 -16.68 17.64
CA GLY A 614 0.85 -17.08 17.97
C GLY A 614 1.84 -17.07 16.80
N ALA A 615 1.38 -17.01 15.54
CA ALA A 615 2.25 -17.04 14.36
C ALA A 615 2.98 -15.72 14.05
N GLY A 616 2.52 -14.60 14.62
CA GLY A 616 2.98 -13.24 14.32
C GLY A 616 1.82 -12.28 14.12
N THR A 617 2.11 -11.06 13.66
CA THR A 617 1.09 -10.07 13.29
C THR A 617 0.57 -10.32 11.87
N GLY A 618 -0.76 -10.33 11.68
CA GLY A 618 -1.41 -10.40 10.36
C GLY A 618 -2.44 -11.53 10.22
N GLY A 619 -2.94 -11.74 9.00
CA GLY A 619 -3.78 -12.88 8.60
C GLY A 619 -3.10 -13.71 7.51
N GLY A 620 -3.41 -15.01 7.49
CA GLY A 620 -3.09 -15.90 6.39
C GLY A 620 -4.23 -15.88 5.37
N VAL A 621 -3.93 -16.29 4.14
CA VAL A 621 -4.89 -16.33 3.05
C VAL A 621 -4.83 -17.69 2.37
N VAL A 622 -5.98 -18.36 2.32
CA VAL A 622 -6.19 -19.53 1.47
C VAL A 622 -6.72 -19.03 0.13
N TYR A 623 -6.13 -19.49 -0.97
CA TYR A 623 -6.55 -19.06 -2.31
C TYR A 623 -6.54 -20.20 -3.33
N PRO A 624 -7.47 -20.17 -4.30
CA PRO A 624 -7.58 -21.20 -5.33
C PRO A 624 -6.47 -21.11 -6.38
N GLY A 625 -6.18 -22.23 -7.04
CA GLY A 625 -5.42 -22.22 -8.28
C GLY A 625 -6.25 -21.82 -9.50
N THR A 626 -5.78 -22.23 -10.67
CA THR A 626 -6.46 -22.00 -11.96
C THR A 626 -7.20 -23.25 -12.46
N GLY A 627 -8.01 -23.09 -13.50
CA GLY A 627 -8.70 -24.19 -14.18
C GLY A 627 -10.22 -24.12 -14.09
N SER A 628 -10.90 -24.98 -14.84
CA SER A 628 -12.33 -25.21 -14.76
C SER A 628 -12.60 -26.74 -14.75
N PRO A 629 -12.93 -27.35 -13.59
CA PRO A 629 -13.00 -26.73 -12.27
C PRO A 629 -11.65 -26.18 -11.80
N VAL A 630 -11.67 -25.30 -10.80
CA VAL A 630 -10.46 -24.83 -10.11
C VAL A 630 -9.64 -26.05 -9.66
N ASN A 631 -8.33 -25.98 -9.83
CA ASN A 631 -7.42 -27.04 -9.44
C ASN A 631 -6.41 -26.52 -8.41
N ASN A 632 -6.26 -27.27 -7.32
CA ASN A 632 -5.42 -26.99 -6.15
C ASN A 632 -5.90 -25.84 -5.26
N LEU A 633 -5.48 -25.90 -3.99
CA LEU A 633 -5.58 -24.80 -3.02
C LEU A 633 -4.22 -24.54 -2.38
N TYR A 634 -3.93 -23.26 -2.16
CA TYR A 634 -2.67 -22.80 -1.60
C TYR A 634 -2.93 -21.95 -0.36
N PHE A 635 -1.95 -21.92 0.53
CA PHE A 635 -1.91 -21.07 1.72
C PHE A 635 -0.74 -20.11 1.65
N ALA A 636 -1.02 -18.84 1.87
CA ALA A 636 -0.06 -17.76 1.95
C ALA A 636 -0.14 -17.09 3.32
N ALA A 637 1.00 -16.80 3.96
CA ALA A 637 1.01 -15.95 5.14
C ALA A 637 2.33 -15.15 5.29
N PRO A 638 2.29 -13.93 5.85
CA PRO A 638 3.48 -13.08 5.99
C PRO A 638 4.56 -13.67 6.91
N TRP A 639 4.18 -14.56 7.84
CA TRP A 639 5.10 -15.15 8.83
C TRP A 639 5.81 -16.41 8.35
N LEU A 640 5.52 -16.92 7.16
CA LEU A 640 6.21 -18.11 6.65
C LEU A 640 7.69 -17.79 6.42
N THR A 641 8.57 -18.50 7.14
CA THR A 641 10.04 -18.37 7.02
C THR A 641 10.56 -19.07 5.77
N PRO A 642 11.61 -18.54 5.10
CA PRO A 642 12.30 -19.25 4.03
C PRO A 642 12.87 -20.57 4.55
N THR A 643 12.66 -21.65 3.81
CA THR A 643 13.47 -22.87 3.99
C THR A 643 14.91 -22.49 3.67
N VAL A 644 15.81 -22.54 4.66
CA VAL A 644 17.25 -22.31 4.46
C VAL A 644 17.75 -23.35 3.46
N GLY A 645 17.84 -22.98 2.18
CA GLY A 645 18.23 -23.90 1.11
C GLY A 645 17.83 -23.51 -0.31
N GLN A 646 16.81 -22.68 -0.52
CA GLN A 646 16.47 -22.17 -1.85
C GLN A 646 16.50 -20.65 -1.88
N VAL A 647 17.68 -20.11 -2.17
CA VAL A 647 17.76 -18.93 -3.02
C VAL A 647 17.38 -19.43 -4.41
N ASP A 648 16.07 -19.58 -4.67
CA ASP A 648 15.60 -19.72 -6.04
C ASP A 648 15.88 -18.37 -6.69
N ASN A 649 16.95 -18.33 -7.49
CA ASN A 649 17.09 -17.33 -8.53
C ASN A 649 15.81 -17.40 -9.36
N LEU A 650 14.90 -16.46 -9.14
CA LEU A 650 13.72 -16.31 -9.97
C LEU A 650 14.20 -16.21 -11.43
N PRO A 651 13.63 -17.00 -12.36
CA PRO A 651 13.82 -16.74 -13.77
C PRO A 651 13.06 -15.46 -14.09
N HIS A 652 13.72 -14.31 -13.95
CA HIS A 652 13.33 -13.13 -14.70
C HIS A 652 13.56 -13.47 -16.18
N SER A 653 12.53 -14.01 -16.84
CA SER A 653 12.41 -13.92 -18.29
C SER A 653 11.96 -12.50 -18.65
N SER A 654 12.79 -11.52 -18.29
CA SER A 654 13.01 -10.36 -19.13
C SER A 654 14.05 -10.81 -20.17
N PRO A 655 14.02 -10.36 -21.43
CA PRO A 655 15.11 -10.64 -22.35
C PRO A 655 16.37 -9.95 -21.81
N ALA A 656 17.17 -10.69 -21.05
CA ALA A 656 18.51 -10.29 -20.67
C ALA A 656 19.37 -10.32 -21.94
N GLY A 657 19.43 -9.19 -22.63
CA GLY A 657 20.59 -8.88 -23.46
C GLY A 657 21.80 -8.89 -22.53
N GLN A 658 22.70 -9.85 -22.74
CA GLN A 658 23.96 -9.94 -22.01
C GLN A 658 24.72 -8.62 -22.12
N VAL A 659 24.76 -7.83 -21.06
CA VAL A 659 25.81 -6.82 -20.89
C VAL A 659 26.96 -7.56 -20.24
N GLY A 660 27.91 -8.00 -21.07
CA GLY A 660 29.17 -8.55 -20.60
C GLY A 660 29.91 -7.52 -19.75
N ASN A 661 30.69 -8.02 -18.78
CA ASN A 661 31.69 -7.26 -18.04
C ASN A 661 32.41 -6.26 -18.98
N LEU A 662 32.18 -4.96 -18.77
CA LEU A 662 33.00 -3.93 -19.38
C LEU A 662 34.13 -3.55 -18.41
N PRO A 663 35.38 -3.42 -18.87
CA PRO A 663 36.50 -3.00 -18.04
C PRO A 663 36.32 -1.54 -17.61
N HIS A 664 36.83 -1.19 -16.43
CA HIS A 664 37.06 0.18 -15.99
C HIS A 664 37.59 1.07 -17.12
N GLY A 665 36.88 2.15 -17.45
CA GLY A 665 37.49 3.26 -18.19
C GLY A 665 36.62 4.15 -19.08
N GLU A 666 35.35 3.84 -19.35
CA GLU A 666 34.51 4.71 -20.21
C GLU A 666 33.11 4.88 -19.62
N GLU A 667 32.61 6.12 -19.60
CA GLU A 667 31.32 6.51 -19.03
C GLU A 667 30.15 5.80 -19.74
N PRO A 668 29.07 5.45 -19.01
CA PRO A 668 27.98 4.65 -19.58
C PRO A 668 27.13 5.45 -20.57
N ALA A 669 26.97 4.88 -21.77
CA ALA A 669 26.27 5.42 -22.93
C ALA A 669 24.73 5.39 -22.85
N TRP A 670 24.13 5.71 -21.71
CA TRP A 670 22.70 6.05 -21.64
C TRP A 670 22.45 7.56 -21.80
N ALA A 671 23.51 8.37 -21.85
CA ALA A 671 23.45 9.69 -22.43
C ALA A 671 23.61 9.56 -23.96
N PHE A 672 22.57 9.94 -24.69
CA PHE A 672 22.52 10.06 -26.16
C PHE A 672 22.38 8.77 -26.97
N ALA A 673 21.16 8.27 -27.09
CA ALA A 673 20.74 7.46 -28.23
C ALA A 673 19.52 8.14 -28.90
N GLY A 674 19.63 8.46 -30.20
CA GLY A 674 18.51 8.83 -31.09
C GLY A 674 18.25 10.33 -31.32
N GLU A 675 19.16 11.03 -32.01
CA GLU A 675 19.02 12.41 -32.56
C GLU A 675 18.33 13.55 -31.75
N PRO A 676 18.68 13.80 -30.46
CA PRO A 676 18.57 15.13 -29.86
C PRO A 676 19.90 15.90 -30.02
N GLY A 677 20.63 15.67 -31.11
CA GLY A 677 21.99 16.18 -31.34
C GLY A 677 22.11 17.72 -31.42
N GLU A 678 20.99 18.44 -31.42
CA GLU A 678 20.94 19.90 -31.40
C GLU A 678 20.24 20.46 -30.15
N ALA A 679 19.62 19.62 -29.32
CA ALA A 679 18.91 20.02 -28.12
C ALA A 679 19.86 20.10 -26.92
N PHE A 680 20.03 21.29 -26.33
CA PHE A 680 20.81 21.45 -25.10
C PHE A 680 19.94 21.40 -23.84
N ARG A 681 18.60 21.36 -24.01
CA ARG A 681 17.63 21.26 -22.92
C ARG A 681 16.35 20.57 -23.36
N VAL A 682 15.81 19.72 -22.49
CA VAL A 682 14.42 19.21 -22.54
C VAL A 682 13.66 19.80 -21.34
N GLY A 683 12.55 20.50 -21.62
CA GLY A 683 11.70 21.16 -20.63
C GLY A 683 10.66 20.23 -20.02
N GLY A 684 10.01 19.40 -20.84
CA GLY A 684 8.99 18.46 -20.38
C GLY A 684 8.82 17.26 -21.31
N LEU A 685 8.20 16.20 -20.79
CA LEU A 685 7.86 14.98 -21.50
C LEU A 685 6.36 14.66 -21.32
N ALA A 686 5.71 14.24 -22.39
CA ALA A 686 4.31 13.81 -22.36
C ALA A 686 4.16 12.45 -23.06
N LEU A 687 3.33 11.58 -22.48
CA LEU A 687 2.93 10.30 -23.07
C LEU A 687 1.48 10.41 -23.54
N LEU A 688 1.21 9.98 -24.77
CA LEU A 688 -0.14 9.82 -25.32
C LEU A 688 -0.50 8.34 -25.46
N PRO A 689 -1.79 7.96 -25.33
CA PRO A 689 -2.27 6.60 -25.61
C PRO A 689 -1.85 6.16 -27.02
N GLY A 690 -1.33 4.94 -27.14
CA GLY A 690 -0.75 4.42 -28.39
C GLY A 690 0.78 4.41 -28.46
N ALA A 691 1.48 4.65 -27.34
CA ALA A 691 2.94 4.61 -27.20
C ALA A 691 3.71 5.76 -27.88
N HIS A 692 3.05 6.91 -28.08
CA HIS A 692 3.71 8.11 -28.61
C HIS A 692 4.25 8.96 -27.46
N LEU A 693 5.56 9.16 -27.44
CA LEU A 693 6.24 10.07 -26.51
C LEU A 693 6.50 11.41 -27.19
N PHE A 694 6.33 12.50 -26.45
CA PHE A 694 6.65 13.83 -26.92
C PHE A 694 7.58 14.54 -25.94
N ALA A 695 8.57 15.27 -26.46
CA ALA A 695 9.51 16.04 -25.68
C ALA A 695 9.50 17.50 -26.13
N ALA A 696 9.19 18.42 -25.22
CA ALA A 696 9.40 19.84 -25.44
C ALA A 696 10.87 20.17 -25.15
N ALA A 697 11.60 20.63 -26.15
CA ALA A 697 13.03 20.88 -26.06
C ALA A 697 13.42 22.24 -26.63
N THR A 698 14.62 22.70 -26.29
CA THR A 698 15.22 23.89 -26.89
C THR A 698 16.51 23.49 -27.61
N THR A 699 16.56 23.77 -28.91
CA THR A 699 17.69 23.48 -29.79
C THR A 699 18.47 24.75 -30.12
N ASN A 700 19.75 24.59 -30.47
CA ASN A 700 20.61 25.69 -30.88
C ASN A 700 20.89 25.58 -32.39
N GLN A 701 20.29 26.44 -33.23
CA GLN A 701 20.61 26.43 -34.66
C GLN A 701 21.93 27.16 -34.96
N MET A 702 22.62 26.70 -36.03
CA MET A 702 23.76 27.41 -36.62
C MET A 702 23.32 28.82 -37.01
N GLU A 703 23.92 29.82 -36.34
CA GLU A 703 23.70 31.29 -36.35
C GLU A 703 23.37 31.88 -34.97
N GLY A 704 23.22 31.05 -33.92
CA GLY A 704 23.28 31.48 -32.52
C GLY A 704 21.94 31.94 -31.93
N VAL A 705 20.83 31.40 -32.44
CA VAL A 705 19.47 31.68 -31.96
C VAL A 705 18.85 30.38 -31.43
N ASN A 706 18.28 30.44 -30.22
CA ASN A 706 17.54 29.32 -29.63
C ASN A 706 16.21 29.10 -30.37
N THR A 707 15.83 27.83 -30.54
CA THR A 707 14.54 27.46 -31.12
C THR A 707 13.86 26.43 -30.25
N GLY A 708 12.62 26.72 -29.85
CA GLY A 708 11.74 25.79 -29.19
C GLY A 708 11.25 24.72 -30.16
N THR A 709 11.60 23.46 -29.91
CA THR A 709 11.27 22.32 -30.78
C THR A 709 10.59 21.23 -29.98
N VAL A 710 9.49 20.68 -30.50
CA VAL A 710 8.88 19.48 -29.94
C VAL A 710 9.38 18.27 -30.73
N PHE A 711 9.83 17.23 -30.04
CA PHE A 711 10.21 15.95 -30.63
C PHE A 711 9.14 14.91 -30.35
N ARG A 712 8.94 13.98 -31.27
CA ARG A 712 8.06 12.81 -31.12
C ARG A 712 8.89 11.53 -31.24
N SER A 713 8.57 10.54 -30.42
CA SER A 713 9.07 9.17 -30.53
C SER A 713 7.89 8.21 -30.58
N ASP A 714 7.91 7.31 -31.55
CA ASP A 714 6.87 6.29 -31.79
C ASP A 714 7.32 4.88 -31.33
N ASP A 715 8.51 4.79 -30.73
CA ASP A 715 9.21 3.56 -30.36
C ASP A 715 9.79 3.60 -28.93
N TRP A 716 9.06 4.22 -28.00
CA TRP A 716 9.42 4.30 -26.58
C TRP A 716 10.75 5.03 -26.28
N GLY A 717 11.12 5.97 -27.15
CA GLY A 717 12.27 6.83 -26.96
C GLY A 717 13.55 6.29 -27.59
N GLU A 718 13.47 5.22 -28.38
CA GLU A 718 14.62 4.70 -29.14
C GLU A 718 15.03 5.66 -30.27
N ASN A 719 14.06 6.26 -30.96
CA ASN A 719 14.27 7.29 -31.99
C ASN A 719 13.34 8.49 -31.77
N TRP A 720 13.86 9.69 -32.05
CA TRP A 720 13.14 10.96 -31.91
C TRP A 720 13.19 11.75 -33.21
N GLU A 721 12.04 12.22 -33.66
CA GLU A 721 11.92 13.08 -34.83
C GLU A 721 11.30 14.43 -34.43
N PRO A 722 11.85 15.57 -34.90
CA PRO A 722 11.24 16.87 -34.64
C PRO A 722 9.89 16.98 -35.36
N VAL A 723 8.88 17.46 -34.66
CA VAL A 723 7.57 17.77 -35.26
C VAL A 723 7.64 19.12 -36.00
N PRO A 724 6.65 19.46 -36.84
CA PRO A 724 6.57 20.78 -37.47
C PRO A 724 6.75 21.95 -36.48
N PRO A 725 7.45 23.03 -36.89
CA PRO A 725 7.89 24.10 -35.98
C PRO A 725 6.73 24.88 -35.38
N LEU A 726 6.91 25.30 -34.12
CA LEU A 726 5.96 26.13 -33.39
C LEU A 726 6.16 27.62 -33.76
N PRO A 727 5.09 28.43 -33.88
CA PRO A 727 5.22 29.84 -34.28
C PRO A 727 6.06 30.68 -33.30
N ALA A 728 7.17 31.24 -33.78
CA ALA A 728 8.09 32.10 -33.01
C ALA A 728 8.49 31.50 -31.65
N ALA A 729 8.54 30.17 -31.54
CA ALA A 729 8.91 29.49 -30.31
C ALA A 729 10.41 29.60 -30.10
N TRP A 730 10.80 30.39 -29.10
CA TRP A 730 12.20 30.60 -28.78
C TRP A 730 12.70 29.58 -27.76
N TRP A 731 11.82 29.17 -26.86
CA TRP A 731 12.17 28.37 -25.70
C TRP A 731 10.96 27.60 -25.17
N LEU A 732 11.11 26.31 -24.88
CA LEU A 732 10.03 25.47 -24.33
C LEU A 732 10.37 24.95 -22.94
N GLU A 733 9.39 24.96 -22.05
CA GLU A 733 9.53 24.61 -20.63
C GLU A 733 8.74 23.37 -20.24
N ASP A 734 7.59 23.12 -20.87
CA ASP A 734 6.72 22.03 -20.46
C ASP A 734 5.82 21.58 -21.61
N ILE A 735 5.37 20.32 -21.55
CA ILE A 735 4.41 19.74 -22.49
C ILE A 735 3.41 18.88 -21.73
N LEU A 736 2.14 19.08 -22.05
CA LEU A 736 1.03 18.36 -21.47
C LEU A 736 0.21 17.73 -22.60
N ALA A 737 -0.08 16.44 -22.45
CA ALA A 737 -1.06 15.74 -23.28
C ALA A 737 -2.38 15.62 -22.52
N THR A 738 -3.49 15.99 -23.16
CA THR A 738 -4.83 15.76 -22.60
C THR A 738 -5.35 14.38 -23.02
N GLU A 739 -6.30 13.84 -22.25
CA GLU A 739 -7.01 12.59 -22.56
C GLU A 739 -7.68 12.59 -23.95
N ALA A 740 -8.05 13.78 -24.46
CA ALA A 740 -8.64 13.95 -25.78
C ALA A 740 -7.60 14.01 -26.93
N GLY A 741 -6.33 13.70 -26.67
CA GLY A 741 -5.26 13.71 -27.68
C GLY A 741 -4.75 15.10 -28.06
N THR A 742 -5.05 16.13 -27.27
CA THR A 742 -4.55 17.49 -27.50
C THR A 742 -3.21 17.68 -26.80
N LEU A 743 -2.22 18.22 -27.50
CA LEU A 743 -0.96 18.64 -26.92
C LEU A 743 -1.02 20.14 -26.59
N LEU A 744 -0.59 20.49 -25.38
CA LEU A 744 -0.33 21.85 -24.93
C LEU A 744 1.15 21.98 -24.61
N VAL A 745 1.80 23.03 -25.09
CA VAL A 745 3.23 23.25 -24.87
C VAL A 745 3.43 24.65 -24.34
N ALA A 746 4.12 24.79 -23.20
CA ALA A 746 4.40 26.07 -22.58
C ALA A 746 5.84 26.51 -22.82
N GLY A 747 6.05 27.81 -22.92
CA GLY A 747 7.37 28.37 -23.13
C GLY A 747 7.39 29.88 -23.30
N MET A 748 8.36 30.35 -24.08
CA MET A 748 8.55 31.75 -24.47
C MET A 748 8.43 31.88 -25.99
N MET A 749 7.63 32.86 -26.41
CA MET A 749 7.55 33.32 -27.79
C MET A 749 8.48 34.52 -27.97
N TYR A 750 9.41 34.42 -28.92
CA TYR A 750 10.31 35.51 -29.30
C TYR A 750 10.99 35.23 -30.65
N GLU A 751 10.94 36.20 -31.56
CA GLU A 751 11.62 36.13 -32.86
C GLU A 751 12.71 37.21 -32.94
N PRO A 752 14.00 36.83 -32.84
CA PRO A 752 15.10 37.80 -32.90
C PRO A 752 15.14 38.52 -34.24
N GLY A 753 14.96 39.85 -34.22
CA GLY A 753 15.02 40.70 -35.41
C GLY A 753 13.68 41.24 -35.89
N GLU A 754 12.56 40.81 -35.29
CA GLU A 754 11.25 41.41 -35.55
C GLU A 754 11.11 42.78 -34.84
N PRO A 755 10.94 43.91 -35.57
CA PRO A 755 10.90 45.23 -34.95
C PRO A 755 9.69 45.41 -34.02
N GLY A 756 9.95 45.52 -32.71
CA GLY A 756 8.92 45.81 -31.70
C GLY A 756 8.33 44.58 -31.01
N MET A 757 8.85 43.38 -31.27
CA MET A 757 8.50 42.17 -30.53
C MET A 757 9.27 42.10 -29.21
N GLU A 758 8.55 41.99 -28.09
CA GLU A 758 9.12 41.70 -26.77
C GLU A 758 8.86 40.22 -26.43
N PRO A 759 9.77 39.55 -25.72
CA PRO A 759 9.56 38.16 -25.29
C PRO A 759 8.36 38.05 -24.36
N VAL A 760 7.46 37.11 -24.66
CA VAL A 760 6.25 36.84 -23.86
C VAL A 760 6.07 35.35 -23.60
N GLY A 761 5.49 35.03 -22.44
CA GLY A 761 5.10 33.67 -22.11
C GLY A 761 3.99 33.21 -23.06
N VAL A 762 4.06 31.96 -23.49
CA VAL A 762 3.14 31.41 -24.49
C VAL A 762 2.73 29.99 -24.15
N ILE A 763 1.49 29.65 -24.51
CA ILE A 763 0.99 28.28 -24.56
C ILE A 763 0.61 27.99 -26.01
N TYR A 764 1.23 26.98 -26.59
CA TYR A 764 0.90 26.42 -27.90
C TYR A 764 -0.06 25.25 -27.75
N ARG A 765 -0.85 25.01 -28.80
CA ARG A 765 -1.77 23.88 -28.88
C ARG A 765 -1.68 23.18 -30.22
N SER A 766 -1.64 21.85 -30.17
CA SER A 766 -1.88 20.95 -31.29
C SER A 766 -3.04 20.02 -30.96
N THR A 767 -3.94 19.80 -31.92
CA THR A 767 -5.06 18.84 -31.80
C THR A 767 -4.91 17.65 -32.75
N ASP A 768 -3.74 17.52 -33.37
CA ASP A 768 -3.42 16.56 -34.43
C ASP A 768 -2.05 15.92 -34.19
N MET A 769 -1.72 15.63 -32.92
CA MET A 769 -0.50 14.90 -32.51
C MET A 769 0.80 15.57 -32.96
N GLY A 770 0.83 16.90 -32.94
CA GLY A 770 2.00 17.71 -33.26
C GLY A 770 2.17 18.05 -34.74
N GLU A 771 1.25 17.61 -35.62
CA GLU A 771 1.32 17.89 -37.07
C GLU A 771 1.03 19.36 -37.40
N SER A 772 0.24 20.07 -36.58
CA SER A 772 0.07 21.52 -36.65
C SER A 772 -0.04 22.19 -35.28
N TRP A 773 0.46 23.42 -35.20
CA TRP A 773 0.53 24.21 -33.97
C TRP A 773 -0.13 25.57 -34.11
N SER A 774 -0.82 25.99 -33.05
CA SER A 774 -1.42 27.31 -32.92
C SER A 774 -1.10 27.92 -31.56
N VAL A 775 -1.07 29.25 -31.47
CA VAL A 775 -0.95 29.95 -30.20
C VAL A 775 -2.30 29.86 -29.47
N ALA A 776 -2.33 29.15 -28.35
CA ALA A 776 -3.52 28.99 -27.53
C ALA A 776 -3.71 30.16 -26.56
N ALA A 777 -2.61 30.66 -26.00
CA ALA A 777 -2.60 31.84 -25.14
C ALA A 777 -1.23 32.53 -25.14
N GLU A 778 -1.25 33.86 -25.12
CA GLU A 778 -0.10 34.69 -24.77
C GLU A 778 -0.32 35.23 -23.35
N VAL A 779 0.68 35.07 -22.50
CA VAL A 779 0.68 35.55 -21.12
C VAL A 779 1.53 36.82 -21.07
N ALA A 780 0.96 37.93 -21.56
CA ALA A 780 1.67 39.20 -21.75
C ALA A 780 2.27 39.80 -20.45
N GLU A 781 1.83 39.35 -19.27
CA GLU A 781 2.38 39.75 -17.96
C GLU A 781 3.56 38.88 -17.50
N ALA A 782 3.88 37.81 -18.23
CA ALA A 782 4.96 36.89 -17.92
C ALA A 782 5.95 36.78 -19.08
N LEU A 783 7.24 36.69 -18.76
CA LEU A 783 8.29 36.49 -19.76
C LEU A 783 8.24 35.07 -20.37
N ILE A 784 7.78 34.09 -19.59
CA ILE A 784 7.80 32.67 -19.91
C ILE A 784 6.72 31.94 -19.10
N VAL A 785 6.13 30.89 -19.66
CA VAL A 785 5.26 29.96 -18.93
C VAL A 785 6.07 28.70 -18.62
N HIS A 786 6.31 28.45 -17.32
CA HIS A 786 7.19 27.37 -16.88
C HIS A 786 6.53 26.00 -16.77
N THR A 787 5.21 25.93 -16.58
CA THR A 787 4.52 24.66 -16.37
C THR A 787 3.06 24.72 -16.80
N LEU A 788 2.54 23.57 -17.21
CA LEU A 788 1.15 23.31 -17.52
C LEU A 788 0.60 22.29 -16.51
N LEU A 789 -0.56 22.60 -15.92
CA LEU A 789 -1.21 21.73 -14.95
C LEU A 789 -2.61 21.41 -15.43
N GLN A 790 -2.91 20.12 -15.60
CA GLN A 790 -4.28 19.65 -15.80
C GLN A 790 -4.91 19.39 -14.43
N ARG A 791 -6.04 20.04 -14.16
CA ARG A 791 -6.87 19.72 -13.00
C ARG A 791 -7.82 18.59 -13.42
N GLY A 792 -7.57 17.40 -12.90
CA GLY A 792 -8.53 16.29 -12.93
C GLY A 792 -9.81 16.63 -12.18
#